data_AF-A0A2M8IVP8-F1
#
_entry.id   AF-A0A2M8IVP8-F1
#
_cell.length_a   1.000
_cell.length_b   1.000
_cell.length_c   1.000
_cell.angle_alpha   90.00
_cell.angle_beta   90.00
_cell.angle_gamma   90.00
#
_symmetry.space_group_name_H-M   'P 1'
#
loop_
_entity.id
_entity.type
_entity.pdbx_description
1 polymer ?
#
loop_
_entity_poly.entity_id
_entity_poly.type
_entity_poly.pdbx_seq_one_letter_code
_entity_poly.pdbx_strand_id
1 'polypeptide(L)'
;MSPETVFLQRLRANKSALFEEGHPDDATSDMGFVKRVNGLLALETRMLDLQHKKLQGALKLSNRSHSRLPADLTAAIGSRGELKTYGELIAFGHWLFLDNMPGVTPTGGRKVNPRTLLKTVAAALLIHAKPGAGGCRKIRITKKTLSENWSRLFRETAKHSDFDARLKTMRRLVPAYLNHIKNRRFSPGGKLITRAPRIKAIAASLDATRSAPPSAPQAQMPISQPVALSPATHTAAAALPAGFTFFLTYSSPATETEYRQRSTGALGQAELVYRVEPLQASEPGAKIRADRRNSLVLTPDLALRKNFRTVALIDRMVVLLDTRRTTSSAHIKKLLNAGAGRDAYVQDRTRYPARNATDWRSCLPPLAPAKTAGQHFAILLQDPTPEALRETLDVIDANCRITGQPSLFLVELSLDFYPRSDKSPDQCLLLREQLVGALQRHQWCSPAAIAGITAYSPSHSDARQVYPDPKTGTGRPHFFFSKRAQSRTMSDTQLDVELVRTRILGAGRGKDLHLDATIYQGAAHAELMISVQHKIADRRNPARQTSMKLPEPERRGRVELTILGEEKLRAYGITGVNDLGKIDFRNMRRNMLHFRLPICQHDAAALEDTKTQLQSRGVYGVDLAARARAIEARGGSRPPRQPLKAPREGLSLVDWTEANDAAGQALDRLQRQWRGFSWR
;
A
#
# COMPACT_ATOMS: atom_id res chain seq x y z
N MET A 1 -44.14 1.63 -21.99
CA MET A 1 -42.95 2.13 -21.27
C MET A 1 -42.74 1.33 -19.99
N SER A 2 -41.51 0.96 -19.64
CA SER A 2 -41.27 0.30 -18.36
C SER A 2 -41.52 1.28 -17.19
N PRO A 3 -41.94 0.80 -16.00
CA PRO A 3 -42.09 1.64 -14.81
C PRO A 3 -40.83 2.45 -14.46
N GLU A 4 -39.66 1.89 -14.78
CA GLU A 4 -38.36 2.54 -14.66
C GLU A 4 -38.26 3.77 -15.56
N THR A 5 -38.60 3.65 -16.85
CA THR A 5 -38.57 4.79 -17.79
C THR A 5 -39.53 5.90 -17.36
N VAL A 6 -40.74 5.54 -16.88
CA VAL A 6 -41.72 6.54 -16.39
C VAL A 6 -41.22 7.25 -15.13
N PHE A 7 -40.56 6.52 -14.22
CA PHE A 7 -39.99 7.13 -13.02
C PHE A 7 -38.82 8.06 -13.36
N LEU A 8 -37.92 7.64 -14.25
CA LEU A 8 -36.82 8.48 -14.73
C LEU A 8 -37.33 9.73 -15.45
N GLN A 9 -38.37 9.63 -16.28
CA GLN A 9 -39.02 10.80 -16.88
C GLN A 9 -39.64 11.75 -15.85
N ARG A 10 -40.22 11.21 -14.76
CA ARG A 10 -40.73 12.06 -13.67
C ARG A 10 -39.63 12.69 -12.84
N LEU A 11 -38.50 12.03 -12.65
CA LEU A 11 -37.30 12.63 -12.05
C LEU A 11 -36.82 13.81 -12.89
N ARG A 12 -36.76 13.64 -14.22
CA ARG A 12 -36.45 14.71 -15.19
C ARG A 12 -37.41 15.88 -15.09
N ALA A 13 -38.72 15.61 -15.12
CA ALA A 13 -39.75 16.65 -15.11
C ALA A 13 -39.76 17.49 -13.83
N ASN A 14 -39.40 16.90 -12.68
CA ASN A 14 -39.44 17.60 -11.39
C ASN A 14 -38.20 18.48 -11.12
N LYS A 15 -37.17 18.48 -11.99
CA LYS A 15 -35.93 19.28 -11.85
C LYS A 15 -35.32 19.28 -10.43
N SER A 16 -35.41 18.16 -9.72
CA SER A 16 -34.91 18.07 -8.34
C SER A 16 -33.38 18.05 -8.31
N ALA A 17 -32.79 18.95 -7.53
CA ALA A 17 -31.35 19.07 -7.32
C ALA A 17 -30.75 17.91 -6.51
N LEU A 18 -31.57 16.98 -6.01
CA LEU A 18 -31.15 15.82 -5.25
C LEU A 18 -30.67 14.64 -6.11
N PHE A 19 -30.83 14.73 -7.43
CA PHE A 19 -30.56 13.64 -8.36
C PHE A 19 -29.74 14.14 -9.54
N GLU A 20 -28.96 13.24 -10.13
CA GLU A 20 -28.22 13.44 -11.36
C GLU A 20 -28.27 12.12 -12.14
N GLU A 21 -28.29 12.21 -13.47
CA GLU A 21 -28.32 11.03 -14.33
C GLU A 21 -26.93 10.45 -14.59
N GLY A 22 -26.91 9.17 -14.97
CA GLY A 22 -25.70 8.47 -15.37
C GLY A 22 -25.21 7.49 -14.32
N HIS A 23 -24.21 6.71 -14.71
CA HIS A 23 -23.54 5.80 -13.80
C HIS A 23 -22.81 6.60 -12.70
N PRO A 24 -22.83 6.17 -11.42
CA PRO A 24 -22.16 6.88 -10.34
C PRO A 24 -20.68 7.15 -10.65
N ASP A 25 -19.98 6.18 -11.23
CA ASP A 25 -18.54 6.28 -11.46
C ASP A 25 -18.14 7.25 -12.59
N ASP A 26 -19.10 7.65 -13.42
CA ASP A 26 -18.91 8.66 -14.48
C ASP A 26 -19.12 10.10 -13.96
N ALA A 27 -19.31 10.28 -12.65
CA ALA A 27 -19.50 11.60 -12.07
C ALA A 27 -18.19 12.41 -12.04
N THR A 28 -18.25 13.64 -12.53
CA THR A 28 -17.12 14.58 -12.58
C THR A 28 -16.86 15.28 -11.24
N SER A 29 -17.78 15.16 -10.27
CA SER A 29 -17.64 15.71 -8.92
C SER A 29 -18.15 14.72 -7.88
N ASP A 30 -17.69 14.87 -6.63
CA ASP A 30 -18.14 14.02 -5.54
C ASP A 30 -19.63 14.22 -5.21
N MET A 31 -20.15 15.44 -5.36
CA MET A 31 -21.59 15.66 -5.22
C MET A 31 -22.38 15.11 -6.40
N GLY A 32 -21.83 15.13 -7.62
CA GLY A 32 -22.44 14.42 -8.75
C GLY A 32 -22.52 12.92 -8.49
N PHE A 33 -21.46 12.33 -7.93
CA PHE A 33 -21.45 10.93 -7.50
C PHE A 33 -22.56 10.67 -6.47
N VAL A 34 -22.66 11.50 -5.43
CA VAL A 34 -23.70 11.39 -4.39
C VAL A 34 -25.11 11.46 -4.99
N LYS A 35 -25.37 12.40 -5.89
CA LYS A 35 -26.67 12.58 -6.56
C LYS A 35 -27.04 11.40 -7.46
N ARG A 36 -26.08 10.84 -8.22
CA ARG A 36 -26.30 9.65 -9.06
C ARG A 36 -26.61 8.41 -8.22
N VAL A 37 -25.87 8.19 -7.12
CA VAL A 37 -26.16 7.09 -6.17
C VAL A 37 -27.55 7.27 -5.55
N ASN A 38 -27.92 8.51 -5.19
CA ASN A 38 -29.25 8.80 -4.64
C ASN A 38 -30.38 8.57 -5.66
N GLY A 39 -30.13 8.84 -6.95
CA GLY A 39 -31.06 8.54 -8.05
C GLY A 39 -31.35 7.04 -8.16
N LEU A 40 -30.32 6.20 -8.13
CA LEU A 40 -30.46 4.74 -8.15
C LEU A 40 -31.23 4.22 -6.92
N LEU A 41 -30.90 4.73 -5.73
CA LEU A 41 -31.61 4.39 -4.50
C LEU A 41 -33.10 4.75 -4.58
N ALA A 42 -33.42 5.92 -5.14
CA ALA A 42 -34.79 6.39 -5.27
C ALA A 42 -35.60 5.53 -6.23
N LEU A 43 -35.00 5.16 -7.38
CA LEU A 43 -35.59 4.26 -8.36
C LEU A 43 -35.89 2.89 -7.76
N GLU A 44 -34.91 2.25 -7.11
CA GLU A 44 -35.10 0.92 -6.53
C GLU A 44 -36.08 0.90 -5.36
N THR A 45 -36.06 1.93 -4.51
CA THR A 45 -37.06 2.09 -3.44
C THR A 45 -38.47 2.17 -4.02
N ARG A 46 -38.63 2.88 -5.15
CA ARG A 46 -39.92 3.00 -5.83
C ARG A 46 -40.37 1.69 -6.44
N MET A 47 -39.46 0.94 -7.05
CA MET A 47 -39.76 -0.37 -7.63
C MET A 47 -40.22 -1.36 -6.56
N LEU A 48 -39.60 -1.34 -5.38
CA LEU A 48 -40.03 -2.15 -4.22
C LEU A 48 -41.44 -1.79 -3.73
N ASP A 49 -41.77 -0.49 -3.64
CA ASP A 49 -43.10 -0.01 -3.27
C ASP A 49 -44.17 -0.47 -4.27
N LEU A 50 -43.89 -0.38 -5.57
CA LEU A 50 -44.79 -0.86 -6.62
C LEU A 50 -44.99 -2.38 -6.57
N GLN A 51 -43.91 -3.14 -6.39
CA GLN A 51 -43.97 -4.60 -6.26
C GLN A 51 -44.83 -5.01 -5.05
N HIS A 52 -44.67 -4.33 -3.91
CA HIS A 52 -45.45 -4.61 -2.72
C HIS A 52 -46.93 -4.28 -2.89
N LYS A 53 -47.27 -3.12 -3.47
CA LYS A 53 -48.66 -2.75 -3.77
C LYS A 53 -49.34 -3.72 -4.72
N LYS A 54 -48.59 -4.22 -5.72
CA LYS A 54 -49.08 -5.26 -6.63
C LYS A 54 -49.42 -6.56 -5.89
N LEU A 55 -48.57 -6.98 -4.94
CA LEU A 55 -48.80 -8.19 -4.14
C LEU A 55 -49.99 -8.06 -3.19
N GLN A 56 -50.28 -6.86 -2.68
CA GLN A 56 -51.38 -6.64 -1.74
C GLN A 56 -52.77 -6.51 -2.41
N GLY A 57 -52.88 -6.69 -3.72
CA GLY A 57 -54.15 -6.50 -4.44
C GLY A 57 -54.70 -5.06 -4.42
N ALA A 58 -53.96 -4.12 -3.81
CA ALA A 58 -54.35 -2.72 -3.63
C ALA A 58 -54.09 -1.87 -4.89
N LEU A 59 -54.39 -2.42 -6.07
CA LEU A 59 -54.14 -1.77 -7.37
C LEU A 59 -55.20 -0.71 -7.73
N LYS A 60 -55.89 -0.14 -6.73
CA LYS A 60 -56.48 1.19 -6.93
C LYS A 60 -55.30 2.17 -6.92
N LEU A 61 -54.78 2.46 -8.12
CA LEU A 61 -53.84 3.54 -8.45
C LEU A 61 -54.46 4.89 -8.04
N SER A 62 -54.64 5.15 -6.75
CA SER A 62 -54.98 6.48 -6.29
C SER A 62 -53.77 7.34 -6.58
N ASN A 63 -53.87 8.24 -7.56
CA ASN A 63 -52.88 9.26 -7.92
C ASN A 63 -52.51 10.21 -6.75
N ARG A 64 -53.07 10.01 -5.54
CA ARG A 64 -53.12 11.00 -4.45
C ARG A 64 -52.04 10.91 -3.37
N SER A 65 -51.10 9.95 -3.40
CA SER A 65 -50.05 9.92 -2.37
C SER A 65 -48.68 9.46 -2.89
N HIS A 66 -48.19 10.14 -3.92
CA HIS A 66 -46.75 10.24 -4.09
C HIS A 66 -46.38 11.62 -3.62
N SER A 67 -45.91 11.71 -2.38
CA SER A 67 -45.31 12.92 -1.84
C SER A 67 -44.40 13.50 -2.92
N ARG A 68 -44.68 14.72 -3.39
CA ARG A 68 -43.86 15.42 -4.39
C ARG A 68 -42.38 15.24 -4.01
N LEU A 69 -41.57 14.80 -4.98
CA LEU A 69 -40.14 14.70 -4.78
C LEU A 69 -39.62 16.06 -4.31
N PRO A 70 -38.83 16.14 -3.25
CA PRO A 70 -38.29 17.42 -2.80
C PRO A 70 -37.48 18.08 -3.92
N ALA A 71 -37.67 19.37 -4.16
CA ALA A 71 -36.92 20.11 -5.17
C ALA A 71 -35.42 20.16 -4.84
N ASP A 72 -35.07 20.25 -3.55
CA ASP A 72 -33.70 20.33 -3.05
C ASP A 72 -33.59 19.72 -1.64
N LEU A 73 -32.41 19.86 -1.03
CA LEU A 73 -32.15 19.33 0.31
C LEU A 73 -32.96 20.07 1.37
N THR A 74 -33.16 21.39 1.21
CA THR A 74 -33.96 22.23 2.11
C THR A 74 -35.44 21.80 2.13
N ALA A 75 -36.00 21.43 0.99
CA ALA A 75 -37.35 20.89 0.85
C ALA A 75 -37.49 19.45 1.36
N ALA A 76 -36.36 18.72 1.44
CA ALA A 76 -36.30 17.39 2.03
C ALA A 76 -36.26 17.41 3.56
N ILE A 77 -36.12 18.57 4.19
CA ILE A 77 -36.17 18.73 5.64
C ILE A 77 -37.62 19.00 6.07
N GLY A 78 -38.15 18.12 6.92
CA GLY A 78 -39.45 18.24 7.56
C GLY A 78 -39.50 19.38 8.59
N SER A 79 -40.70 19.71 9.07
CA SER A 79 -40.90 20.84 9.97
C SER A 79 -40.20 20.68 11.32
N ARG A 80 -39.87 19.45 11.74
CA ARG A 80 -39.14 19.18 13.00
C ARG A 80 -37.65 18.92 12.77
N GLY A 81 -37.13 19.22 11.57
CA GLY A 81 -35.73 19.02 11.20
C GLY A 81 -35.38 17.58 10.81
N GLU A 82 -36.37 16.71 10.61
CA GLU A 82 -36.17 15.35 10.12
C GLU A 82 -35.99 15.29 8.60
N LEU A 83 -34.96 14.58 8.15
CA LEU A 83 -34.75 14.33 6.74
C LEU A 83 -35.77 13.32 6.22
N LYS A 84 -36.39 13.65 5.08
CA LYS A 84 -37.22 12.74 4.29
C LYS A 84 -36.34 11.71 3.57
N THR A 85 -36.98 10.64 3.11
CA THR A 85 -36.39 9.47 2.43
C THR A 85 -35.24 9.77 1.47
N TYR A 86 -35.38 10.79 0.62
CA TYR A 86 -34.42 11.13 -0.43
C TYR A 86 -33.36 12.16 -0.02
N GLY A 87 -33.51 12.79 1.15
CA GLY A 87 -32.55 13.75 1.71
C GLY A 87 -31.48 13.11 2.57
N GLU A 88 -31.74 11.92 3.15
CA GLU A 88 -30.80 11.26 4.08
C GLU A 88 -29.46 10.91 3.45
N LEU A 89 -29.45 10.29 2.26
CA LEU A 89 -28.19 9.93 1.59
C LEU A 89 -27.43 11.16 1.10
N ILE A 90 -28.14 12.20 0.66
CA ILE A 90 -27.54 13.47 0.23
C ILE A 90 -26.84 14.17 1.40
N ALA A 91 -27.52 14.30 2.54
CA ALA A 91 -26.93 14.90 3.74
C ALA A 91 -25.74 14.09 4.27
N PHE A 92 -25.82 12.75 4.24
CA PHE A 92 -24.69 11.89 4.57
C PHE A 92 -23.52 12.06 3.60
N GLY A 93 -23.79 12.17 2.29
CA GLY A 93 -22.79 12.43 1.26
C GLY A 93 -22.10 13.79 1.44
N HIS A 94 -22.87 14.85 1.75
CA HIS A 94 -22.30 16.17 2.05
C HIS A 94 -21.31 16.10 3.22
N TRP A 95 -21.74 15.51 4.33
CA TRP A 95 -20.88 15.30 5.50
C TRP A 95 -19.63 14.46 5.18
N LEU A 96 -19.78 13.45 4.33
CA LEU A 96 -18.69 12.53 3.96
C LEU A 96 -17.64 13.17 3.05
N PHE A 97 -18.07 13.93 2.05
CA PHE A 97 -17.20 14.45 0.98
C PHE A 97 -16.83 15.92 1.17
N LEU A 98 -17.79 16.78 1.48
CA LEU A 98 -17.58 18.23 1.54
C LEU A 98 -17.09 18.68 2.90
N ASP A 99 -17.69 18.16 3.98
CA ASP A 99 -17.28 18.54 5.33
C ASP A 99 -16.05 17.75 5.81
N ASN A 100 -15.64 16.73 5.04
CA ASN A 100 -14.54 15.82 5.36
C ASN A 100 -14.72 15.12 6.73
N MET A 101 -15.94 14.67 7.01
CA MET A 101 -16.31 13.90 8.22
C MET A 101 -15.90 14.55 9.55
N PRO A 102 -16.37 15.77 9.86
CA PRO A 102 -16.01 16.46 11.09
C PRO A 102 -16.39 15.63 12.33
N GLY A 103 -15.47 15.57 13.30
CA GLY A 103 -15.62 14.81 14.54
C GLY A 103 -15.20 13.34 14.44
N VAL A 104 -14.75 12.87 13.28
CA VAL A 104 -14.18 11.52 13.12
C VAL A 104 -12.68 11.57 13.37
N THR A 105 -12.22 10.85 14.40
CA THR A 105 -10.78 10.66 14.61
C THR A 105 -10.19 9.76 13.51
N PRO A 106 -9.04 10.14 12.91
CA PRO A 106 -8.30 9.26 12.01
C PRO A 106 -7.94 7.98 12.74
N THR A 107 -8.43 6.83 12.25
CA THR A 107 -8.02 5.53 12.77
C THR A 107 -6.82 5.03 11.97
N GLY A 108 -5.80 4.50 12.64
CA GLY A 108 -4.73 3.76 11.98
C GLY A 108 -5.30 2.63 11.10
N GLY A 109 -4.83 2.53 9.85
CA GLY A 109 -5.27 1.52 8.88
C GLY A 109 -5.47 2.05 7.46
N ARG A 110 -6.03 1.20 6.59
CA ARG A 110 -6.37 1.56 5.21
C ARG A 110 -7.40 2.69 5.21
N LYS A 111 -7.10 3.79 4.50
CA LYS A 111 -8.04 4.91 4.34
C LYS A 111 -9.34 4.39 3.76
N VAL A 112 -10.45 4.77 4.38
CA VAL A 112 -11.79 4.42 3.92
C VAL A 112 -12.00 5.04 2.55
N ASN A 113 -12.42 4.27 1.55
CA ASN A 113 -12.88 4.83 0.28
C ASN A 113 -14.29 5.42 0.50
N PRO A 114 -14.47 6.75 0.43
CA PRO A 114 -15.75 7.39 0.72
C PRO A 114 -16.83 7.01 -0.31
N ARG A 115 -16.47 6.83 -1.59
CA ARG A 115 -17.40 6.39 -2.65
C ARG A 115 -17.94 4.99 -2.37
N THR A 116 -17.08 4.04 -2.00
CA THR A 116 -17.48 2.69 -1.60
C THR A 116 -18.36 2.70 -0.35
N LEU A 117 -18.02 3.55 0.63
CA LEU A 117 -18.82 3.69 1.84
C LEU A 117 -20.22 4.21 1.53
N LEU A 118 -20.34 5.26 0.71
CA LEU A 118 -21.63 5.83 0.31
C LEU A 118 -22.50 4.80 -0.39
N LYS A 119 -21.95 4.06 -1.38
CA LYS A 119 -22.65 2.94 -2.04
C LYS A 119 -23.12 1.89 -1.02
N THR A 120 -22.31 1.61 0.01
CA THR A 120 -22.69 0.65 1.07
C THR A 120 -23.84 1.17 1.95
N VAL A 121 -23.82 2.46 2.30
CA VAL A 121 -24.91 3.12 3.05
C VAL A 121 -26.20 3.15 2.22
N ALA A 122 -26.11 3.40 0.90
CA ALA A 122 -27.25 3.34 -0.01
C ALA A 122 -27.86 1.92 -0.06
N ALA A 123 -27.03 0.87 -0.17
CA ALA A 123 -27.50 -0.51 -0.10
C ALA A 123 -28.18 -0.83 1.24
N ALA A 124 -27.65 -0.32 2.36
CA ALA A 124 -28.28 -0.47 3.67
C ALA A 124 -29.62 0.29 3.79
N LEU A 125 -29.72 1.50 3.21
CA LEU A 125 -30.97 2.25 3.14
C LEU A 125 -32.03 1.48 2.35
N LEU A 126 -31.65 0.82 1.26
CA LEU A 126 -32.57 0.01 0.45
C LEU A 126 -33.13 -1.18 1.26
N ILE A 127 -32.32 -1.82 2.11
CA ILE A 127 -32.80 -2.88 3.02
C ILE A 127 -33.93 -2.35 3.92
N HIS A 128 -33.77 -1.14 4.46
CA HIS A 128 -34.78 -0.47 5.28
C HIS A 128 -35.95 0.13 4.50
N ALA A 129 -35.91 0.13 3.16
CA ALA A 129 -36.98 0.63 2.31
C ALA A 129 -38.09 -0.41 2.06
N LYS A 130 -37.83 -1.70 2.37
CA LYS A 130 -38.75 -2.80 2.08
C LYS A 130 -40.04 -2.66 2.89
N PRO A 131 -41.21 -2.54 2.24
CA PRO A 131 -42.49 -2.47 2.95
C PRO A 131 -42.75 -3.78 3.73
N GLY A 132 -43.24 -3.67 4.97
CA GLY A 132 -43.38 -4.80 5.90
C GLY A 132 -42.36 -4.81 7.05
N ALA A 133 -41.34 -3.95 7.00
CA ALA A 133 -40.42 -3.71 8.11
C ALA A 133 -41.07 -3.07 9.36
N GLY A 134 -42.30 -2.54 9.24
CA GLY A 134 -43.01 -1.86 10.33
C GLY A 134 -43.60 -2.80 11.39
N GLY A 135 -43.66 -4.11 11.14
CA GLY A 135 -44.18 -5.09 12.10
C GLY A 135 -43.05 -5.77 12.87
N CYS A 136 -42.70 -5.23 14.05
CA CYS A 136 -41.91 -5.78 15.18
C CYS A 136 -40.58 -6.55 14.92
N ARG A 137 -40.24 -6.92 13.69
CA ARG A 137 -39.07 -7.74 13.37
C ARG A 137 -37.90 -6.81 13.07
N LYS A 138 -36.94 -6.79 14.00
CA LYS A 138 -35.69 -6.04 13.86
C LYS A 138 -35.01 -6.44 12.55
N ILE A 139 -34.95 -5.53 11.58
CA ILE A 139 -34.21 -5.73 10.32
C ILE A 139 -32.74 -5.95 10.67
N ARG A 140 -32.14 -7.03 10.16
CA ARG A 140 -30.71 -7.30 10.34
C ARG A 140 -29.94 -6.97 9.07
N ILE A 141 -28.93 -6.12 9.18
CA ILE A 141 -27.99 -5.85 8.08
C ILE A 141 -26.88 -6.90 8.14
N THR A 142 -26.87 -7.80 7.16
CA THR A 142 -25.85 -8.86 7.01
C THR A 142 -25.00 -8.65 5.75
N LYS A 143 -23.86 -9.35 5.65
CA LYS A 143 -23.01 -9.33 4.44
C LYS A 143 -23.77 -9.79 3.20
N LYS A 144 -24.60 -10.84 3.36
CA LYS A 144 -25.45 -11.38 2.29
C LYS A 144 -26.45 -10.35 1.81
N THR A 145 -27.23 -9.76 2.72
CA THR A 145 -28.21 -8.73 2.35
C THR A 145 -27.56 -7.50 1.73
N LEU A 146 -26.35 -7.11 2.17
CA LEU A 146 -25.64 -5.99 1.54
C LEU A 146 -25.17 -6.32 0.13
N SER A 147 -24.62 -7.51 -0.10
CA SER A 147 -24.20 -7.98 -1.43
C SER A 147 -25.37 -8.03 -2.40
N GLU A 148 -26.51 -8.60 -1.99
CA GLU A 148 -27.73 -8.65 -2.81
C GLU A 148 -28.23 -7.25 -3.20
N ASN A 149 -28.30 -6.32 -2.24
CA ASN A 149 -28.78 -4.96 -2.52
C ASN A 149 -27.72 -4.11 -3.26
N TRP A 150 -26.43 -4.43 -3.13
CA TRP A 150 -25.36 -3.83 -3.91
C TRP A 150 -25.49 -4.18 -5.39
N SER A 151 -25.60 -5.47 -5.70
CA SER A 151 -25.78 -5.92 -7.09
C SER A 151 -27.06 -5.40 -7.70
N ARG A 152 -28.12 -5.29 -6.90
CA ARG A 152 -29.38 -4.69 -7.33
C ARG A 152 -29.25 -3.21 -7.67
N LEU A 153 -28.59 -2.40 -6.82
CA LEU A 153 -28.46 -0.95 -7.04
C LEU A 153 -27.48 -0.61 -8.15
N PHE A 154 -26.32 -1.25 -8.16
CA PHE A 154 -25.17 -0.81 -8.96
C PHE A 154 -24.89 -1.72 -10.16
N ARG A 155 -25.58 -2.85 -10.28
CA ARG A 155 -25.30 -3.89 -11.29
C ARG A 155 -23.85 -4.38 -11.25
N GLU A 156 -23.24 -4.29 -10.07
CA GLU A 156 -21.87 -4.72 -9.78
C GLU A 156 -21.89 -6.01 -8.96
N THR A 157 -20.95 -6.92 -9.21
CA THR A 157 -20.77 -8.11 -8.36
C THR A 157 -19.92 -7.75 -7.14
N ALA A 158 -20.40 -8.10 -5.94
CA ALA A 158 -19.67 -7.89 -4.69
C ALA A 158 -19.75 -9.15 -3.82
N LYS A 159 -18.60 -9.71 -3.44
CA LYS A 159 -18.53 -10.91 -2.60
C LYS A 159 -18.95 -10.58 -1.17
N HIS A 160 -19.49 -11.54 -0.44
CA HIS A 160 -19.86 -11.36 0.97
C HIS A 160 -18.67 -10.86 1.81
N SER A 161 -17.46 -11.34 1.53
CA SER A 161 -16.21 -10.94 2.20
C SER A 161 -15.87 -9.45 2.03
N ASP A 162 -16.32 -8.83 0.95
CA ASP A 162 -15.99 -7.42 0.65
C ASP A 162 -16.69 -6.48 1.63
N PHE A 163 -17.75 -6.95 2.30
CA PHE A 163 -18.50 -6.18 3.28
C PHE A 163 -17.95 -6.25 4.70
N ASP A 164 -16.92 -7.06 4.98
CA ASP A 164 -16.32 -7.13 6.32
C ASP A 164 -15.72 -5.79 6.76
N ALA A 165 -14.83 -5.24 5.94
CA ALA A 165 -14.22 -3.95 6.20
C ALA A 165 -15.25 -2.81 6.11
N ARG A 166 -16.22 -2.91 5.19
CA ARG A 166 -17.26 -1.90 4.96
C ARG A 166 -18.22 -1.79 6.15
N LEU A 167 -18.68 -2.92 6.70
CA LEU A 167 -19.51 -2.97 7.90
C LEU A 167 -18.78 -2.43 9.12
N LYS A 168 -17.49 -2.78 9.31
CA LYS A 168 -16.67 -2.21 10.40
C LYS A 168 -16.59 -0.69 10.28
N THR A 169 -16.43 -0.19 9.06
CA THR A 169 -16.36 1.24 8.77
C THR A 169 -17.69 1.94 9.01
N MET A 170 -18.80 1.39 8.53
CA MET A 170 -20.14 1.94 8.75
C MET A 170 -20.48 2.05 10.25
N ARG A 171 -20.15 1.02 11.04
CA ARG A 171 -20.35 1.04 12.51
C ARG A 171 -19.65 2.20 13.21
N ARG A 172 -18.55 2.68 12.64
CA ARG A 172 -17.82 3.84 13.17
C ARG A 172 -18.39 5.16 12.65
N LEU A 173 -18.63 5.25 11.34
CA LEU A 173 -18.94 6.52 10.69
C LEU A 173 -20.43 6.91 10.74
N VAL A 174 -21.34 5.95 10.73
CA VAL A 174 -22.79 6.23 10.83
C VAL A 174 -23.13 6.91 12.17
N PRO A 175 -22.68 6.40 13.33
CA PRO A 175 -22.89 7.10 14.60
C PRO A 175 -22.24 8.49 14.66
N ALA A 176 -21.06 8.66 14.06
CA ALA A 176 -20.38 9.95 14.01
C ALA A 176 -21.18 11.00 13.21
N TYR A 177 -21.75 10.60 12.06
CA TYR A 177 -22.67 11.44 11.30
C TYR A 177 -23.94 11.80 12.10
N LEU A 178 -24.55 10.82 12.78
CA LEU A 178 -25.72 11.06 13.61
C LEU A 178 -25.42 12.02 14.76
N ASN A 179 -24.23 11.94 15.36
CA ASN A 179 -23.77 12.89 16.36
C ASN A 179 -23.54 14.28 15.76
N HIS A 180 -22.97 14.36 14.56
CA HIS A 180 -22.74 15.61 13.84
C HIS A 180 -24.05 16.39 13.60
N ILE A 181 -25.08 15.73 13.07
CA ILE A 181 -26.39 16.39 12.86
C ILE A 181 -27.08 16.72 14.19
N LYS A 182 -26.94 15.89 15.22
CA LYS A 182 -27.47 16.17 16.56
C LYS A 182 -26.87 17.43 17.17
N ASN A 183 -25.58 17.66 16.95
CA ASN A 183 -24.84 18.83 17.44
C ASN A 183 -25.05 20.08 16.57
N ARG A 184 -26.08 20.07 15.71
CA ARG A 184 -26.60 21.22 14.97
C ARG A 184 -25.60 21.89 14.01
N ARG A 185 -24.64 21.13 13.48
CA ARG A 185 -23.57 21.67 12.62
C ARG A 185 -23.89 21.69 11.12
N PHE A 186 -25.09 21.29 10.70
CA PHE A 186 -25.46 21.20 9.29
C PHE A 186 -26.87 21.77 9.02
N SER A 187 -26.92 22.88 8.27
CA SER A 187 -28.15 23.65 8.01
C SER A 187 -28.25 24.14 6.55
N PRO A 188 -28.50 23.25 5.58
CA PRO A 188 -28.66 23.64 4.18
C PRO A 188 -29.89 24.55 4.02
N GLY A 189 -29.68 25.70 3.37
CA GLY A 189 -30.74 26.70 3.16
C GLY A 189 -31.33 27.24 4.47
N GLY A 190 -30.54 27.30 5.55
CA GLY A 190 -30.96 27.81 6.87
C GLY A 190 -31.85 26.87 7.68
N LYS A 191 -32.28 25.73 7.11
CA LYS A 191 -33.06 24.72 7.85
C LYS A 191 -32.13 23.72 8.53
N LEU A 192 -32.29 23.59 9.83
CA LEU A 192 -31.46 22.71 10.63
C LEU A 192 -31.89 21.24 10.49
N ILE A 193 -30.92 20.37 10.19
CA ILE A 193 -31.13 18.92 10.22
C ILE A 193 -30.88 18.42 11.64
N THR A 194 -31.91 17.88 12.28
CA THR A 194 -31.83 17.34 13.64
C THR A 194 -31.95 15.81 13.68
N ARG A 195 -32.52 15.19 12.63
CA ARG A 195 -32.81 13.76 12.60
C ARG A 195 -32.65 13.17 11.19
N ALA A 196 -32.05 11.98 11.12
CA ALA A 196 -31.99 11.12 9.93
C ALA A 196 -32.58 9.74 10.28
N PRO A 197 -33.91 9.55 10.20
CA PRO A 197 -34.59 8.39 10.76
C PRO A 197 -34.11 7.03 10.20
N ARG A 198 -33.88 6.93 8.89
CA ARG A 198 -33.47 5.66 8.26
C ARG A 198 -32.00 5.36 8.53
N ILE A 199 -31.12 6.35 8.54
CA ILE A 199 -29.72 6.20 8.95
C ILE A 199 -29.63 5.82 10.42
N LYS A 200 -30.50 6.37 11.28
CA LYS A 200 -30.63 5.93 12.68
C LYS A 200 -31.07 4.46 12.78
N ALA A 201 -32.00 4.01 11.94
CA ALA A 201 -32.42 2.62 11.87
C ALA A 201 -31.27 1.69 11.40
N ILE A 202 -30.43 2.15 10.48
CA ILE A 202 -29.20 1.44 10.06
C ILE A 202 -28.27 1.28 11.27
N ALA A 203 -28.00 2.36 12.02
CA ALA A 203 -27.14 2.30 13.21
C ALA A 203 -27.63 1.24 14.21
N ALA A 204 -28.92 1.27 14.54
CA ALA A 204 -29.53 0.28 15.44
C ALA A 204 -29.40 -1.16 14.94
N SER A 205 -29.54 -1.38 13.63
CA SER A 205 -29.42 -2.71 13.00
C SER A 205 -27.98 -3.23 12.99
N LEU A 206 -27.01 -2.32 12.86
CA LEU A 206 -25.58 -2.65 12.93
C LEU A 206 -25.14 -3.05 14.34
N ASP A 207 -25.70 -2.41 15.37
CA ASP A 207 -25.43 -2.70 16.78
C ASP A 207 -26.07 -4.01 17.24
N ALA A 208 -27.31 -4.29 16.83
CA ALA A 208 -28.00 -5.55 17.14
C ALA A 208 -27.23 -6.80 16.67
N THR A 209 -26.38 -6.65 15.66
CA THR A 209 -25.54 -7.76 15.15
C THR A 209 -24.36 -8.07 16.07
N ARG A 210 -23.97 -7.16 16.96
CA ARG A 210 -22.86 -7.36 17.93
C ARG A 210 -23.32 -8.07 19.20
N SER A 211 -24.57 -7.86 19.60
CA SER A 211 -25.12 -8.35 20.86
C SER A 211 -25.75 -9.76 20.77
N ALA A 212 -25.76 -10.39 19.60
CA ALA A 212 -26.17 -11.79 19.50
C ALA A 212 -25.10 -12.66 20.19
N PRO A 213 -25.43 -13.41 21.26
CA PRO A 213 -24.50 -14.33 21.88
C PRO A 213 -23.98 -15.29 20.80
N PRO A 214 -22.68 -15.65 20.81
CA PRO A 214 -22.16 -16.67 19.90
C PRO A 214 -23.04 -17.90 20.08
N SER A 215 -23.61 -18.39 18.97
CA SER A 215 -24.42 -19.61 18.96
C SER A 215 -23.65 -20.67 19.73
N ALA A 216 -24.26 -21.23 20.77
CA ALA A 216 -23.65 -22.27 21.59
C ALA A 216 -23.06 -23.35 20.67
N PRO A 217 -21.79 -23.75 20.87
CA PRO A 217 -21.18 -24.78 20.03
C PRO A 217 -22.08 -26.02 20.08
N GLN A 218 -22.55 -26.45 18.90
CA GLN A 218 -23.23 -27.74 18.75
C GLN A 218 -22.34 -28.81 19.37
N ALA A 219 -22.93 -29.63 20.24
CA ALA A 219 -22.28 -30.65 21.05
C ALA A 219 -21.27 -31.45 20.20
N GLN A 220 -20.00 -31.27 20.51
CA GLN A 220 -18.94 -32.15 20.02
C GLN A 220 -19.06 -33.48 20.77
N MET A 221 -19.13 -34.58 20.00
CA MET A 221 -18.97 -35.94 20.52
C MET A 221 -17.64 -36.06 21.29
N PRO A 222 -17.56 -36.98 22.28
CA PRO A 222 -16.43 -37.07 23.19
C PRO A 222 -15.16 -37.42 22.42
N ILE A 223 -14.29 -36.43 22.27
CA ILE A 223 -12.91 -36.62 21.82
C ILE A 223 -12.13 -37.04 23.06
N SER A 224 -11.47 -38.19 22.98
CA SER A 224 -10.52 -38.68 23.97
C SER A 224 -9.57 -37.56 24.38
N GLN A 225 -9.54 -37.30 25.69
CA GLN A 225 -8.75 -36.24 26.30
C GLN A 225 -7.27 -36.34 25.89
N PRO A 226 -6.62 -35.25 25.45
CA PRO A 226 -5.17 -35.21 25.46
C PRO A 226 -4.72 -35.15 26.93
N VAL A 227 -3.68 -35.93 27.23
CA VAL A 227 -2.95 -35.97 28.50
C VAL A 227 -2.84 -34.56 29.09
N ALA A 228 -3.36 -34.39 30.30
CA ALA A 228 -3.31 -33.15 31.05
C ALA A 228 -1.86 -32.70 31.22
N LEU A 229 -1.46 -31.64 30.50
CA LEU A 229 -0.30 -30.84 30.85
C LEU A 229 -0.66 -30.11 32.15
N SER A 230 0.02 -30.47 33.22
CA SER A 230 -0.08 -29.85 34.54
C SER A 230 -0.07 -28.32 34.45
N PRO A 231 -0.83 -27.62 35.32
CA PRO A 231 -0.77 -26.17 35.40
C PRO A 231 0.66 -25.78 35.75
N ALA A 232 1.34 -25.13 34.81
CA ALA A 232 2.68 -24.61 35.02
C ALA A 232 2.64 -23.66 36.21
N THR A 233 3.17 -24.15 37.34
CA THR A 233 3.67 -23.35 38.46
C THR A 233 4.37 -22.12 37.89
N HIS A 234 4.05 -20.95 38.43
CA HIS A 234 4.70 -19.68 38.12
C HIS A 234 6.23 -19.80 38.28
N THR A 235 6.90 -20.26 37.23
CA THR A 235 8.35 -20.35 37.14
C THR A 235 8.92 -18.95 37.28
N ALA A 236 9.92 -18.83 38.16
CA ALA A 236 10.74 -17.65 38.35
C ALA A 236 11.01 -16.95 37.01
N ALA A 237 10.91 -15.62 36.99
CA ALA A 237 11.15 -14.81 35.80
C ALA A 237 12.50 -15.22 35.18
N ALA A 238 12.45 -15.99 34.09
CA ALA A 238 13.66 -16.44 33.40
C ALA A 238 14.45 -15.19 33.01
N ALA A 239 15.73 -15.15 33.41
CA ALA A 239 16.60 -14.02 33.14
C ALA A 239 16.62 -13.73 31.63
N LEU A 240 16.54 -12.45 31.27
CA LEU A 240 16.53 -12.07 29.87
C LEU A 240 17.84 -12.51 29.20
N PRO A 241 17.77 -13.08 27.98
CA PRO A 241 18.98 -13.41 27.23
C PRO A 241 19.85 -12.18 27.05
N ALA A 242 21.17 -12.36 27.16
CA ALA A 242 22.12 -11.30 26.85
C ALA A 242 21.96 -10.84 25.38
N GLY A 243 22.34 -9.59 25.13
CA GLY A 243 22.51 -9.07 23.78
C GLY A 243 23.55 -9.86 22.98
N PHE A 244 23.65 -9.57 21.68
CA PHE A 244 24.61 -10.23 20.80
C PHE A 244 25.13 -9.27 19.74
N THR A 245 26.24 -9.62 19.09
CA THR A 245 26.90 -8.77 18.09
C THR A 245 27.07 -9.51 16.78
N PHE A 246 26.83 -8.81 15.67
CA PHE A 246 27.28 -9.26 14.34
C PHE A 246 28.48 -8.43 13.90
N PHE A 247 29.55 -9.13 13.53
CA PHE A 247 30.69 -8.53 12.85
C PHE A 247 30.34 -8.30 11.38
N LEU A 248 30.44 -7.06 10.92
CA LEU A 248 30.08 -6.70 9.56
C LEU A 248 31.30 -6.91 8.66
N THR A 249 31.12 -7.63 7.56
CA THR A 249 32.20 -8.02 6.65
C THR A 249 31.95 -7.53 5.25
N TYR A 250 33.04 -7.29 4.52
CA TYR A 250 33.03 -7.12 3.08
C TYR A 250 33.18 -8.47 2.39
N SER A 251 32.81 -8.54 1.11
CA SER A 251 32.95 -9.76 0.31
C SER A 251 34.42 -10.14 0.04
N SER A 252 35.32 -9.16 0.08
CA SER A 252 36.77 -9.34 -0.04
C SER A 252 37.59 -8.19 0.59
N PRO A 253 38.86 -8.39 0.92
CA PRO A 253 39.75 -7.31 1.40
C PRO A 253 39.93 -6.16 0.39
N ALA A 254 39.88 -6.46 -0.91
CA ALA A 254 39.97 -5.44 -1.96
C ALA A 254 38.74 -4.51 -1.93
N THR A 255 37.53 -5.07 -1.80
CA THR A 255 36.31 -4.28 -1.63
C THR A 255 36.33 -3.50 -0.31
N GLU A 256 36.80 -4.07 0.80
CA GLU A 256 36.96 -3.31 2.04
C GLU A 256 37.87 -2.07 1.84
N THR A 257 39.01 -2.27 1.18
CA THR A 257 39.94 -1.17 0.86
C THR A 257 39.29 -0.09 0.00
N GLU A 258 38.52 -0.49 -1.01
CA GLU A 258 37.79 0.45 -1.89
C GLU A 258 36.75 1.26 -1.11
N TYR A 259 35.97 0.60 -0.25
CA TYR A 259 34.86 1.21 0.47
C TYR A 259 35.32 2.09 1.64
N ARG A 260 36.43 1.73 2.29
CA ARG A 260 37.05 2.50 3.39
C ARG A 260 38.03 3.58 2.91
N GLN A 261 38.52 3.52 1.67
CA GLN A 261 39.47 4.50 1.08
C GLN A 261 40.68 4.85 1.97
N ARG A 262 41.32 3.85 2.61
CA ARG A 262 42.49 4.03 3.49
C ARG A 262 42.40 5.28 4.39
N SER A 263 41.43 5.27 5.33
CA SER A 263 41.64 5.97 6.60
C SER A 263 43.03 5.62 7.12
N THR A 264 43.83 6.62 7.50
CA THR A 264 45.25 6.47 7.83
C THR A 264 45.53 5.66 9.10
N GLY A 265 44.50 5.27 9.86
CA GLY A 265 44.58 4.40 11.03
C GLY A 265 43.97 3.02 10.82
N ALA A 266 44.42 2.05 11.63
CA ALA A 266 43.82 0.72 11.74
C ALA A 266 42.42 0.83 12.39
N LEU A 267 41.41 1.17 11.60
CA LEU A 267 40.02 1.15 12.07
C LEU A 267 39.58 -0.28 12.33
N GLY A 268 38.99 -0.50 13.50
CA GLY A 268 38.38 -1.77 13.85
C GLY A 268 37.31 -2.21 12.86
N GLN A 269 36.96 -3.49 12.93
CA GLN A 269 35.83 -4.03 12.18
C GLN A 269 34.53 -3.39 12.70
N ALA A 270 33.62 -2.98 11.81
CA ALA A 270 32.32 -2.49 12.25
C ALA A 270 31.48 -3.63 12.84
N GLU A 271 30.79 -3.30 13.92
CA GLU A 271 29.96 -4.23 14.68
C GLU A 271 28.53 -3.71 14.78
N LEU A 272 27.56 -4.60 14.60
CA LEU A 272 26.15 -4.32 14.84
C LEU A 272 25.69 -5.05 16.10
N VAL A 273 25.59 -4.32 17.19
CA VAL A 273 25.15 -4.83 18.50
C VAL A 273 23.62 -4.86 18.55
N TYR A 274 23.06 -5.93 19.10
CA TYR A 274 21.63 -6.11 19.30
C TYR A 274 21.28 -6.23 20.78
N ARG A 275 20.24 -5.50 21.18
CA ARG A 275 19.54 -5.71 22.44
C ARG A 275 18.42 -6.72 22.25
N VAL A 276 18.22 -7.57 23.25
CA VAL A 276 17.13 -8.54 23.31
C VAL A 276 16.21 -8.11 24.44
N GLU A 277 14.99 -7.71 24.07
CA GLU A 277 14.05 -7.08 25.01
C GLU A 277 12.72 -7.83 24.97
N PRO A 278 11.94 -7.88 26.07
CA PRO A 278 10.56 -8.33 26.01
C PRO A 278 9.77 -7.47 25.04
N LEU A 279 8.92 -8.10 24.21
CA LEU A 279 8.03 -7.36 23.35
C LEU A 279 7.05 -6.52 24.19
N GLN A 280 7.12 -5.21 24.02
CA GLN A 280 6.20 -4.28 24.66
C GLN A 280 5.02 -3.93 23.75
N ALA A 281 3.92 -3.46 24.35
CA ALA A 281 2.82 -2.88 23.59
C ALA A 281 3.29 -1.62 22.86
N SER A 282 2.82 -1.41 21.63
CA SER A 282 3.21 -0.26 20.82
C SER A 282 2.75 1.08 21.40
N GLU A 283 1.70 1.07 22.23
CA GLU A 283 1.15 2.24 22.91
C GLU A 283 0.76 1.85 24.35
N PRO A 284 0.84 2.78 25.31
CA PRO A 284 0.33 2.56 26.66
C PRO A 284 -1.14 2.07 26.63
N GLY A 285 -1.41 0.93 27.25
CA GLY A 285 -2.74 0.32 27.29
C GLY A 285 -3.14 -0.51 26.06
N ALA A 286 -2.34 -0.53 24.99
CA ALA A 286 -2.59 -1.43 23.87
C ALA A 286 -2.34 -2.88 24.28
N LYS A 287 -3.27 -3.78 23.93
CA LYS A 287 -3.13 -5.21 24.23
C LYS A 287 -2.18 -5.87 23.23
N ILE A 288 -1.09 -6.46 23.73
CA ILE A 288 -0.26 -7.38 22.95
C ILE A 288 -1.14 -8.57 22.55
N ARG A 289 -1.02 -9.00 21.29
CA ARG A 289 -1.76 -10.16 20.79
C ARG A 289 -1.40 -11.41 21.60
N ALA A 290 -2.38 -12.27 21.86
CA ALA A 290 -2.17 -13.47 22.67
C ALA A 290 -1.02 -14.35 22.14
N ASP A 291 -0.89 -14.48 20.81
CA ASP A 291 0.18 -15.25 20.14
C ASP A 291 1.57 -14.61 20.20
N ARG A 292 1.67 -13.39 20.73
CA ARG A 292 2.93 -12.63 20.89
C ARG A 292 3.25 -12.33 22.36
N ARG A 293 2.45 -12.86 23.29
CA ARG A 293 2.79 -12.77 24.71
C ARG A 293 4.07 -13.56 24.95
N ASN A 294 4.95 -13.03 25.80
CA ASN A 294 6.26 -13.62 26.10
C ASN A 294 7.19 -13.74 24.88
N SER A 295 6.94 -12.97 23.81
CA SER A 295 7.91 -12.87 22.72
C SER A 295 9.02 -11.89 23.08
N LEU A 296 10.21 -12.13 22.55
CA LEU A 296 11.33 -11.20 22.54
C LEU A 296 11.32 -10.39 21.26
N VAL A 297 11.85 -9.16 21.30
CA VAL A 297 12.20 -8.35 20.14
C VAL A 297 13.71 -8.13 20.11
N LEU A 298 14.31 -8.26 18.93
CA LEU A 298 15.74 -8.05 18.74
C LEU A 298 15.92 -6.69 18.04
N THR A 299 16.48 -5.73 18.77
CA THR A 299 16.61 -4.33 18.32
C THR A 299 18.09 -4.00 18.12
N PRO A 300 18.52 -3.54 16.93
CA PRO A 300 19.89 -3.09 16.75
C PRO A 300 20.12 -1.83 17.59
N ASP A 301 21.25 -1.75 18.30
CA ASP A 301 21.64 -0.60 19.09
C ASP A 301 22.24 0.49 18.18
N LEU A 302 21.36 1.12 17.41
CA LEU A 302 21.70 2.15 16.45
C LEU A 302 20.81 3.36 16.72
N ALA A 303 21.36 4.39 17.35
CA ALA A 303 20.64 5.64 17.65
C ALA A 303 20.40 6.45 16.36
N LEU A 304 19.44 6.02 15.53
CA LEU A 304 19.21 6.52 14.18
C LEU A 304 19.00 8.04 14.16
N ARG A 305 18.14 8.56 15.03
CA ARG A 305 17.83 10.00 15.08
C ARG A 305 19.04 10.86 15.49
N LYS A 306 19.86 10.33 16.39
CA LYS A 306 21.03 11.02 16.94
C LYS A 306 22.18 11.03 15.93
N ASN A 307 22.43 9.91 15.27
CA ASN A 307 23.66 9.71 14.52
C ASN A 307 23.50 9.93 13.01
N PHE A 308 22.27 9.96 12.49
CA PHE A 308 22.04 10.02 11.05
C PHE A 308 21.05 11.13 10.65
N ARG A 309 21.18 11.57 9.40
CA ARG A 309 20.15 12.33 8.68
C ARG A 309 19.61 11.46 7.54
N THR A 310 18.30 11.50 7.34
CA THR A 310 17.63 10.79 6.23
C THR A 310 17.06 11.78 5.22
N VAL A 311 17.38 11.58 3.95
CA VAL A 311 16.92 12.36 2.80
C VAL A 311 16.13 11.44 1.88
N ALA A 312 15.00 11.92 1.36
CA ALA A 312 14.24 11.22 0.34
C ALA A 312 14.30 12.05 -0.95
N LEU A 313 14.47 11.39 -2.09
CA LEU A 313 14.50 12.01 -3.40
C LEU A 313 13.91 11.09 -4.47
N ILE A 314 13.53 11.66 -5.61
CA ILE A 314 13.28 10.87 -6.83
C ILE A 314 14.63 10.76 -7.53
N ASP A 315 15.18 9.55 -7.61
CA ASP A 315 16.51 9.31 -8.17
C ASP A 315 16.42 9.19 -9.70
N ARG A 316 15.36 8.53 -10.17
CA ARG A 316 15.10 8.35 -11.60
C ARG A 316 13.62 8.49 -11.90
N MET A 317 13.31 9.07 -13.05
CA MET A 317 11.98 8.97 -13.63
C MET A 317 12.03 8.80 -15.13
N VAL A 318 11.08 8.04 -15.68
CA VAL A 318 10.86 7.98 -17.13
C VAL A 318 9.56 8.69 -17.46
N VAL A 319 9.68 9.76 -18.23
CA VAL A 319 8.55 10.53 -18.77
C VAL A 319 8.25 10.03 -20.17
N LEU A 320 6.98 9.71 -20.44
CA LEU A 320 6.48 9.43 -21.77
C LEU A 320 5.78 10.68 -22.30
N LEU A 321 6.13 11.09 -23.51
CA LEU A 321 5.49 12.22 -24.17
C LEU A 321 5.39 12.01 -25.67
N ASP A 322 4.43 12.72 -26.25
CA ASP A 322 4.16 12.75 -27.67
C ASP A 322 4.46 14.16 -28.18
N THR A 323 5.03 14.31 -29.38
CA THR A 323 5.29 15.61 -29.99
C THR A 323 4.49 15.79 -31.29
N ARG A 324 3.99 17.01 -31.51
CA ARG A 324 3.29 17.39 -32.75
C ARG A 324 4.25 17.59 -33.90
N ARG A 325 5.42 18.20 -33.64
CA ARG A 325 6.45 18.41 -34.65
C ARG A 325 7.29 17.16 -34.78
N THR A 326 7.60 16.79 -36.02
CA THR A 326 8.59 15.76 -36.33
C THR A 326 9.96 16.22 -35.83
N THR A 327 10.61 15.38 -35.05
CA THR A 327 11.92 15.61 -34.44
C THR A 327 12.70 14.28 -34.36
N SER A 328 13.70 14.19 -33.48
CA SER A 328 14.43 12.94 -33.22
C SER A 328 14.93 12.91 -31.78
N SER A 329 15.27 11.72 -31.27
CA SER A 329 15.87 11.57 -29.94
C SER A 329 17.17 12.37 -29.80
N ALA A 330 18.00 12.42 -30.85
CA ALA A 330 19.24 13.19 -30.89
C ALA A 330 18.98 14.70 -30.79
N HIS A 331 17.93 15.19 -31.47
CA HIS A 331 17.55 16.60 -31.40
C HIS A 331 17.02 16.98 -30.02
N ILE A 332 16.09 16.19 -29.44
CA ILE A 332 15.60 16.40 -28.07
C ILE A 332 16.78 16.37 -27.08
N LYS A 333 17.69 15.41 -27.20
CA LYS A 333 18.87 15.34 -26.33
C LYS A 333 19.73 16.60 -26.44
N LYS A 334 19.97 17.10 -27.67
CA LYS A 334 20.71 18.36 -27.89
C LYS A 334 20.00 19.55 -27.24
N LEU A 335 18.68 19.63 -27.35
CA LEU A 335 17.87 20.68 -26.72
C LEU A 335 17.97 20.62 -25.19
N LEU A 336 17.88 19.45 -24.58
CA LEU A 336 17.99 19.29 -23.13
C LEU A 336 19.39 19.63 -22.61
N ASN A 337 20.44 19.24 -23.33
CA ASN A 337 21.82 19.62 -22.99
C ASN A 337 22.03 21.13 -23.06
N ALA A 338 21.54 21.79 -24.12
CA ALA A 338 21.75 23.22 -24.35
C ALA A 338 20.83 24.12 -23.50
N GLY A 339 19.55 23.74 -23.37
CA GLY A 339 18.52 24.57 -22.74
C GLY A 339 18.31 24.29 -21.25
N ALA A 340 18.49 23.05 -20.80
CA ALA A 340 18.28 22.65 -19.41
C ALA A 340 19.57 22.21 -18.70
N GLY A 341 20.71 22.15 -19.39
CA GLY A 341 21.98 21.67 -18.83
C GLY A 341 21.93 20.20 -18.37
N ARG A 342 21.03 19.39 -18.95
CA ARG A 342 20.71 18.03 -18.47
C ARG A 342 21.10 16.97 -19.49
N ASP A 343 22.03 16.09 -19.12
CA ASP A 343 22.31 14.85 -19.88
C ASP A 343 21.21 13.82 -19.59
N ALA A 344 20.12 13.91 -20.36
CA ALA A 344 19.01 12.96 -20.32
C ALA A 344 19.21 11.86 -21.36
N TYR A 345 18.72 10.66 -21.04
CA TYR A 345 18.59 9.61 -22.04
C TYR A 345 17.22 9.72 -22.72
N VAL A 346 17.21 9.78 -24.05
CA VAL A 346 16.00 9.93 -24.87
C VAL A 346 15.89 8.76 -25.83
N GLN A 347 14.77 8.03 -25.77
CA GLN A 347 14.43 6.98 -26.71
C GLN A 347 13.28 7.42 -27.61
N ASP A 348 13.48 7.32 -28.92
CA ASP A 348 12.42 7.40 -29.92
C ASP A 348 11.70 6.05 -30.00
N ARG A 349 10.47 6.02 -29.50
CA ARG A 349 9.62 4.81 -29.46
C ARG A 349 8.92 4.55 -30.79
N THR A 350 8.84 5.55 -31.67
CA THR A 350 8.24 5.41 -33.00
C THR A 350 9.15 4.58 -33.91
N ARG A 351 10.47 4.81 -33.84
CA ARG A 351 11.45 4.14 -34.70
C ARG A 351 11.99 2.83 -34.14
N TYR A 352 12.18 2.76 -32.82
CA TYR A 352 12.87 1.64 -32.19
C TYR A 352 12.00 1.01 -31.11
N PRO A 353 11.09 0.09 -31.49
CA PRO A 353 10.37 -0.70 -30.49
C PRO A 353 11.40 -1.48 -29.68
N ALA A 354 11.25 -1.48 -28.35
CA ALA A 354 12.26 -1.93 -27.40
C ALA A 354 12.49 -3.47 -27.36
N ARG A 355 12.28 -4.17 -28.48
CA ARG A 355 12.19 -5.64 -28.57
C ARG A 355 13.42 -6.40 -28.04
N ASN A 356 14.59 -5.76 -27.96
CA ASN A 356 15.84 -6.36 -27.48
C ASN A 356 16.49 -5.63 -26.30
N ALA A 357 15.79 -4.69 -25.66
CA ALA A 357 16.35 -4.01 -24.50
C ALA A 357 16.45 -4.99 -23.31
N THR A 358 17.53 -4.92 -22.54
CA THR A 358 17.73 -5.69 -21.31
C THR A 358 17.53 -4.84 -20.06
N ASP A 359 16.90 -3.67 -20.21
CA ASP A 359 16.66 -2.71 -19.14
C ASP A 359 15.18 -2.31 -19.05
N TRP A 360 14.88 -1.20 -18.36
CA TRP A 360 13.52 -0.68 -18.19
C TRP A 360 12.76 -0.47 -19.52
N ARG A 361 13.48 -0.27 -20.64
CA ARG A 361 12.87 -0.07 -21.96
C ARG A 361 12.14 -1.32 -22.43
N SER A 362 12.56 -2.51 -22.01
CA SER A 362 11.91 -3.79 -22.35
C SER A 362 10.46 -3.87 -21.87
N CYS A 363 10.09 -3.04 -20.89
CA CYS A 363 8.76 -3.01 -20.31
C CYS A 363 7.87 -1.90 -20.90
N LEU A 364 8.38 -1.07 -21.81
CA LEU A 364 7.60 0.02 -22.40
C LEU A 364 6.37 -0.54 -23.13
N PRO A 365 5.18 0.05 -22.96
CA PRO A 365 3.99 -0.43 -23.63
C PRO A 365 4.13 -0.26 -25.15
N PRO A 366 3.50 -1.12 -25.96
CA PRO A 366 3.41 -0.88 -27.40
C PRO A 366 2.66 0.43 -27.66
N LEU A 367 3.01 1.12 -28.75
CA LEU A 367 2.27 2.30 -29.18
C LEU A 367 0.87 1.88 -29.65
N ALA A 368 -0.16 2.60 -29.23
CA ALA A 368 -1.53 2.32 -29.65
C ALA A 368 -1.66 2.55 -31.17
N PRO A 369 -2.33 1.67 -31.94
CA PRO A 369 -2.49 1.81 -33.39
C PRO A 369 -3.13 3.14 -33.83
N ALA A 370 -3.95 3.76 -32.98
CA ALA A 370 -4.58 5.05 -33.24
C ALA A 370 -3.63 6.26 -33.08
N LYS A 371 -2.45 6.08 -32.49
CA LYS A 371 -1.43 7.13 -32.32
C LYS A 371 -0.43 7.13 -33.50
N THR A 372 -0.93 7.24 -34.73
CA THR A 372 -0.08 7.28 -35.94
C THR A 372 0.35 8.69 -36.34
N ALA A 373 -0.23 9.74 -35.77
CA ALA A 373 0.17 11.13 -36.01
C ALA A 373 1.09 11.63 -34.88
N GLY A 374 2.37 11.89 -35.19
CA GLY A 374 3.37 12.44 -34.28
C GLY A 374 4.54 11.51 -33.99
N GLN A 375 5.40 11.90 -33.04
CA GLN A 375 6.50 11.07 -32.54
C GLN A 375 6.41 10.85 -31.05
N HIS A 376 6.84 9.68 -30.61
CA HIS A 376 6.68 9.21 -29.23
C HIS A 376 8.04 9.02 -28.58
N PHE A 377 8.21 9.59 -27.39
CA PHE A 377 9.47 9.55 -26.68
C PHE A 377 9.33 8.97 -25.28
N ALA A 378 10.38 8.28 -24.84
CA ALA A 378 10.62 8.00 -23.42
C ALA A 378 11.91 8.71 -22.99
N ILE A 379 11.81 9.51 -21.94
CA ILE A 379 12.90 10.35 -21.45
C ILE A 379 13.22 9.95 -20.02
N LEU A 380 14.42 9.39 -19.80
CA LEU A 380 14.92 9.07 -18.47
C LEU A 380 15.66 10.28 -17.90
N LEU A 381 15.15 10.81 -16.80
CA LEU A 381 15.74 11.88 -16.02
C LEU A 381 16.37 11.31 -14.76
N GLN A 382 17.56 11.80 -14.42
CA GLN A 382 18.31 11.49 -13.19
C GLN A 382 18.19 12.67 -12.22
N ASP A 383 17.98 12.36 -10.94
CA ASP A 383 17.75 13.31 -9.84
C ASP A 383 16.85 14.49 -10.24
N PRO A 384 15.65 14.23 -10.78
CA PRO A 384 14.72 15.29 -11.14
C PRO A 384 14.27 16.08 -9.90
N THR A 385 14.31 17.41 -10.00
CA THR A 385 13.59 18.32 -9.10
C THR A 385 12.33 18.85 -9.81
N PRO A 386 11.37 19.45 -9.08
CA PRO A 386 10.22 20.09 -9.70
C PRO A 386 10.61 21.12 -10.77
N GLU A 387 11.59 21.97 -10.49
CA GLU A 387 12.10 23.00 -11.39
C GLU A 387 12.73 22.37 -12.63
N ALA A 388 13.60 21.38 -12.42
CA ALA A 388 14.29 20.69 -13.50
C ALA A 388 13.33 19.94 -14.44
N LEU A 389 12.30 19.31 -13.87
CA LEU A 389 11.27 18.64 -14.67
C LEU A 389 10.47 19.68 -15.48
N ARG A 390 10.11 20.82 -14.87
CA ARG A 390 9.44 21.92 -15.58
C ARG A 390 10.29 22.44 -16.74
N GLU A 391 11.55 22.78 -16.48
CA GLU A 391 12.49 23.27 -17.50
C GLU A 391 12.66 22.26 -18.64
N THR A 392 12.81 20.97 -18.31
CA THR A 392 12.89 19.88 -19.30
C THR A 392 11.66 19.88 -20.20
N LEU A 393 10.46 19.92 -19.62
CA LEU A 393 9.21 19.87 -20.37
C LEU A 393 8.96 21.16 -21.16
N ASP A 394 9.32 22.33 -20.62
CA ASP A 394 9.17 23.62 -21.28
C ASP A 394 10.11 23.75 -22.49
N VAL A 395 11.36 23.32 -22.37
CA VAL A 395 12.33 23.28 -23.48
C VAL A 395 11.82 22.36 -24.60
N ILE A 396 11.29 21.18 -24.27
CA ILE A 396 10.75 20.26 -25.28
C ILE A 396 9.50 20.85 -25.91
N ASP A 397 8.58 21.42 -25.14
CA ASP A 397 7.35 21.96 -25.71
C ASP A 397 7.60 23.18 -26.61
N ALA A 398 8.45 24.12 -26.18
CA ALA A 398 8.76 25.31 -26.96
C ALA A 398 9.28 24.96 -28.37
N ASN A 399 10.06 23.89 -28.48
CA ASN A 399 10.73 23.49 -29.72
C ASN A 399 9.93 22.44 -30.51
N CYS A 400 9.37 21.43 -29.82
CA CYS A 400 8.77 20.24 -30.43
C CYS A 400 7.24 20.17 -30.30
N ARG A 401 6.62 21.03 -29.46
CA ARG A 401 5.19 21.07 -29.14
C ARG A 401 4.67 19.73 -28.61
N ILE A 402 4.67 19.57 -27.30
CA ILE A 402 4.17 18.36 -26.63
C ILE A 402 2.65 18.27 -26.85
N THR A 403 2.15 17.09 -27.20
CA THR A 403 0.73 16.80 -27.34
C THR A 403 0.19 16.06 -26.13
N GLY A 404 -0.89 16.58 -25.54
CA GLY A 404 -1.50 16.01 -24.34
C GLY A 404 -0.64 16.20 -23.09
N GLN A 405 -0.96 15.42 -22.06
CA GLN A 405 -0.27 15.44 -20.76
C GLN A 405 0.82 14.36 -20.75
N PRO A 406 2.09 14.70 -20.42
CA PRO A 406 3.15 13.73 -20.23
C PRO A 406 2.78 12.71 -19.16
N SER A 407 2.88 11.42 -19.48
CA SER A 407 2.67 10.33 -18.54
C SER A 407 3.99 9.88 -17.90
N LEU A 408 3.89 9.21 -16.75
CA LEU A 408 5.04 8.62 -16.07
C LEU A 408 5.01 7.10 -16.23
N PHE A 409 6.17 6.54 -16.58
CA PHE A 409 6.34 5.09 -16.76
C PHE A 409 7.23 4.45 -15.71
N LEU A 410 8.20 5.21 -15.18
CA LEU A 410 9.09 4.75 -14.11
C LEU A 410 9.22 5.87 -13.10
N VAL A 411 9.13 5.53 -11.82
CA VAL A 411 9.57 6.39 -10.72
C VAL A 411 10.42 5.55 -9.78
N GLU A 412 11.63 6.03 -9.50
CA GLU A 412 12.51 5.46 -8.48
C GLU A 412 12.66 6.43 -7.32
N LEU A 413 12.24 6.00 -6.14
CA LEU A 413 12.37 6.75 -4.90
C LEU A 413 13.57 6.23 -4.11
N SER A 414 14.44 7.14 -3.70
CA SER A 414 15.60 6.82 -2.86
C SER A 414 15.42 7.37 -1.45
N LEU A 415 15.77 6.56 -0.44
CA LEU A 415 15.96 6.96 0.94
C LEU A 415 17.45 6.86 1.27
N ASP A 416 18.09 8.02 1.38
CA ASP A 416 19.50 8.17 1.65
C ASP A 416 19.74 8.49 3.12
N PHE A 417 20.55 7.67 3.78
CA PHE A 417 20.92 7.80 5.18
C PHE A 417 22.40 8.16 5.27
N TYR A 418 22.68 9.35 5.80
CA TYR A 418 24.04 9.86 5.98
C TYR A 418 24.35 9.91 7.47
N PRO A 419 25.57 9.51 7.89
CA PRO A 419 26.10 9.94 9.18
C PRO A 419 26.03 11.47 9.28
N ARG A 420 25.78 11.99 10.49
CA ARG A 420 25.81 13.43 10.70
C ARG A 420 27.24 13.96 10.63
N SER A 421 27.38 15.19 10.15
CA SER A 421 28.68 15.84 9.87
C SER A 421 29.42 16.31 11.12
N ASP A 422 28.83 16.20 12.31
CA ASP A 422 29.45 16.54 13.59
C ASP A 422 30.38 15.41 14.12
N LYS A 423 30.57 14.34 13.34
CA LYS A 423 31.42 13.19 13.67
C LYS A 423 32.73 13.25 12.88
N SER A 424 33.77 12.63 13.44
CA SER A 424 35.02 12.46 12.68
C SER A 424 34.81 11.57 11.45
N PRO A 425 35.64 11.69 10.40
CA PRO A 425 35.53 10.82 9.21
C PRO A 425 35.52 9.33 9.55
N ASP A 426 36.37 8.90 10.49
CA ASP A 426 36.45 7.53 10.98
C ASP A 426 35.16 7.07 11.66
N GLN A 427 34.55 7.93 12.49
CA GLN A 427 33.25 7.65 13.10
C GLN A 427 32.13 7.62 12.06
N CYS A 428 32.14 8.52 11.08
CA CYS A 428 31.20 8.51 9.97
C CYS A 428 31.28 7.20 9.18
N LEU A 429 32.49 6.71 8.91
CA LEU A 429 32.73 5.44 8.22
C LEU A 429 32.12 4.27 9.00
N LEU A 430 32.44 4.12 10.29
CA LEU A 430 31.91 3.04 11.13
C LEU A 430 30.38 3.13 11.27
N LEU A 431 29.83 4.32 11.53
CA LEU A 431 28.38 4.54 11.60
C LEU A 431 27.68 4.18 10.29
N ARG A 432 28.30 4.51 9.14
CA ARG A 432 27.78 4.16 7.82
C ARG A 432 27.76 2.64 7.61
N GLU A 433 28.83 1.94 7.98
CA GLU A 433 28.90 0.47 7.90
C GLU A 433 27.83 -0.18 8.78
N GLN A 434 27.69 0.27 10.04
CA GLN A 434 26.65 -0.19 10.96
C GLN A 434 25.24 0.01 10.40
N LEU A 435 24.98 1.20 9.87
CA LEU A 435 23.72 1.55 9.25
C LEU A 435 23.40 0.70 8.03
N VAL A 436 24.35 0.50 7.11
CA VAL A 436 24.15 -0.38 5.95
C VAL A 436 23.84 -1.79 6.41
N GLY A 437 24.62 -2.33 7.35
CA GLY A 437 24.38 -3.66 7.92
C GLY A 437 23.00 -3.79 8.55
N ALA A 438 22.50 -2.74 9.19
CA ALA A 438 21.14 -2.68 9.75
C ALA A 438 20.07 -2.57 8.65
N LEU A 439 20.24 -1.70 7.65
CA LEU A 439 19.29 -1.53 6.54
C LEU A 439 19.12 -2.83 5.74
N GLN A 440 20.22 -3.52 5.42
CA GLN A 440 20.21 -4.82 4.73
C GLN A 440 19.44 -5.89 5.51
N ARG A 441 19.48 -5.84 6.84
CA ARG A 441 18.83 -6.82 7.72
C ARG A 441 17.39 -6.47 8.06
N HIS A 442 17.00 -5.19 8.04
CA HIS A 442 15.72 -4.73 8.58
C HIS A 442 14.76 -4.14 7.56
N GLN A 443 15.19 -3.89 6.31
CA GLN A 443 14.27 -3.52 5.24
C GLN A 443 13.32 -4.69 4.95
N TRP A 444 12.03 -4.40 4.93
CA TRP A 444 10.97 -5.36 4.70
C TRP A 444 9.99 -4.83 3.65
N CYS A 445 9.66 -5.69 2.70
CA CYS A 445 8.56 -5.53 1.77
C CYS A 445 7.64 -6.74 1.88
N SER A 446 6.34 -6.51 1.69
CA SER A 446 5.38 -7.60 1.54
C SER A 446 5.76 -8.44 0.31
N PRO A 447 6.03 -9.76 0.48
CA PRO A 447 6.31 -10.60 -0.68
C PRO A 447 5.17 -10.59 -1.70
N ALA A 448 3.92 -10.50 -1.25
CA ALA A 448 2.76 -10.34 -2.13
C ALA A 448 2.77 -9.02 -2.95
N ALA A 449 3.41 -7.95 -2.46
CA ALA A 449 3.52 -6.71 -3.22
C ALA A 449 4.50 -6.82 -4.39
N ILE A 450 5.52 -7.68 -4.25
CA ILE A 450 6.57 -7.94 -5.23
C ILE A 450 6.17 -9.05 -6.21
N ALA A 451 5.31 -9.99 -5.79
CA ALA A 451 4.78 -11.06 -6.63
C ALA A 451 3.87 -10.51 -7.74
N GLY A 452 4.47 -10.03 -8.84
CA GLY A 452 3.82 -9.47 -10.02
C GLY A 452 4.14 -10.25 -11.30
N ILE A 453 3.26 -10.08 -12.30
CA ILE A 453 3.05 -10.93 -13.50
C ILE A 453 4.22 -10.95 -14.49
N THR A 454 5.22 -10.07 -14.35
CA THR A 454 6.20 -9.81 -15.43
C THR A 454 7.54 -10.55 -15.30
N ALA A 455 7.77 -11.31 -14.24
CA ALA A 455 9.03 -12.06 -14.11
C ALA A 455 9.00 -13.33 -14.99
N TYR A 456 10.01 -13.48 -15.86
CA TYR A 456 10.21 -14.71 -16.67
C TYR A 456 10.27 -16.00 -15.84
N SER A 457 10.67 -15.90 -14.57
CA SER A 457 10.64 -16.98 -13.60
C SER A 457 10.20 -16.42 -12.24
N PRO A 458 9.24 -17.05 -11.54
CA PRO A 458 8.82 -16.64 -10.20
C PRO A 458 9.99 -16.50 -9.22
N SER A 459 11.04 -17.30 -9.41
CA SER A 459 12.20 -17.28 -8.52
C SER A 459 13.08 -16.03 -8.69
N HIS A 460 12.93 -15.25 -9.77
CA HIS A 460 13.68 -14.01 -9.95
C HIS A 460 13.21 -12.88 -9.01
N SER A 461 12.00 -12.98 -8.45
CA SER A 461 11.52 -12.01 -7.45
C SER A 461 12.10 -12.22 -6.05
N ASP A 462 12.74 -13.36 -5.80
CA ASP A 462 13.28 -13.69 -4.49
C ASP A 462 14.43 -12.76 -4.06
N ALA A 463 14.58 -12.60 -2.75
CA ALA A 463 15.63 -11.77 -2.18
C ALA A 463 17.02 -12.33 -2.49
N ARG A 464 17.92 -11.45 -2.89
CA ARG A 464 19.29 -11.79 -3.27
C ARG A 464 20.25 -10.67 -2.91
N GLN A 465 21.50 -11.03 -2.66
CA GLN A 465 22.60 -10.10 -2.60
C GLN A 465 23.43 -10.19 -3.89
N VAL A 466 23.91 -9.06 -4.38
CA VAL A 466 24.77 -8.96 -5.57
C VAL A 466 26.01 -8.17 -5.17
N TYR A 467 27.18 -8.78 -5.37
CA TYR A 467 28.48 -8.17 -5.14
C TYR A 467 29.48 -8.73 -6.17
N PRO A 468 30.60 -8.02 -6.44
CA PRO A 468 31.60 -8.47 -7.40
C PRO A 468 32.19 -9.83 -7.02
N ASP A 469 32.21 -10.76 -7.96
CA ASP A 469 32.94 -12.02 -7.79
C ASP A 469 34.45 -11.73 -7.80
N PRO A 470 35.22 -12.18 -6.79
CA PRO A 470 36.65 -11.84 -6.70
C PRO A 470 37.49 -12.30 -7.90
N LYS A 471 37.04 -13.33 -8.63
CA LYS A 471 37.77 -13.89 -9.78
C LYS A 471 37.43 -13.17 -11.08
N THR A 472 36.16 -12.81 -11.27
CA THR A 472 35.69 -12.25 -12.55
C THR A 472 35.44 -10.74 -12.51
N GLY A 473 35.33 -10.15 -11.32
CA GLY A 473 34.85 -8.79 -11.10
C GLY A 473 33.36 -8.59 -11.43
N THR A 474 32.67 -9.61 -11.96
CA THR A 474 31.26 -9.50 -12.36
C THR A 474 30.33 -9.70 -11.17
N GLY A 475 29.26 -8.91 -11.10
CA GLY A 475 28.26 -9.04 -10.04
C GLY A 475 27.36 -10.24 -10.28
N ARG A 476 27.51 -11.31 -9.47
CA ARG A 476 26.64 -12.50 -9.54
C ARG A 476 25.54 -12.42 -8.48
N PRO A 477 24.28 -12.74 -8.82
CA PRO A 477 23.22 -12.84 -7.82
C PRO A 477 23.41 -14.08 -6.93
N HIS A 478 23.41 -13.84 -5.62
CA HIS A 478 23.39 -14.85 -4.57
C HIS A 478 22.06 -14.78 -3.83
N PHE A 479 21.14 -15.70 -4.14
CA PHE A 479 19.85 -15.80 -3.45
C PHE A 479 20.04 -16.16 -1.98
N PHE A 480 19.18 -15.61 -1.12
CA PHE A 480 19.23 -15.82 0.34
C PHE A 480 18.98 -17.28 0.74
N PHE A 481 18.19 -17.99 -0.06
CA PHE A 481 17.95 -19.42 0.05
C PHE A 481 18.55 -20.15 -1.15
N SER A 482 19.50 -21.04 -0.90
CA SER A 482 20.18 -21.81 -1.92
C SER A 482 19.20 -22.69 -2.70
N LYS A 483 19.05 -22.41 -4.00
CA LYS A 483 18.12 -23.14 -4.87
C LYS A 483 18.78 -24.39 -5.44
N ARG A 484 18.21 -25.57 -5.13
CA ARG A 484 18.56 -26.84 -5.80
C ARG A 484 17.90 -26.90 -7.17
N ALA A 485 18.40 -27.75 -8.08
CA ALA A 485 17.89 -27.92 -9.44
C ALA A 485 16.35 -28.07 -9.49
N GLN A 486 15.79 -28.91 -8.62
CA GLN A 486 14.35 -29.17 -8.51
C GLN A 486 13.50 -27.98 -8.05
N SER A 487 14.10 -26.96 -7.44
CA SER A 487 13.41 -25.80 -6.84
C SER A 487 13.79 -24.47 -7.51
N ARG A 488 14.51 -24.52 -8.63
CA ARG A 488 15.15 -23.35 -9.26
C ARG A 488 14.13 -22.36 -9.83
N THR A 489 12.97 -22.84 -10.26
CA THR A 489 11.86 -22.04 -10.81
C THR A 489 10.87 -21.59 -9.73
N MET A 490 10.95 -22.16 -8.53
CA MET A 490 10.02 -21.88 -7.43
C MET A 490 10.48 -20.66 -6.62
N SER A 491 9.56 -19.74 -6.37
CA SER A 491 9.77 -18.60 -5.47
C SER A 491 9.80 -19.06 -4.01
N ASP A 492 10.56 -18.37 -3.19
CA ASP A 492 10.55 -18.49 -1.72
C ASP A 492 9.16 -18.23 -1.11
N THR A 493 8.27 -17.55 -1.85
CA THR A 493 6.92 -17.23 -1.39
C THR A 493 5.91 -18.36 -1.56
N GLN A 494 6.25 -19.39 -2.34
CA GLN A 494 5.41 -20.57 -2.61
C GLN A 494 5.50 -21.58 -1.46
N LEU A 495 5.16 -21.13 -0.25
CA LEU A 495 5.28 -21.90 0.98
C LEU A 495 4.29 -23.07 1.06
N ASP A 496 3.34 -23.17 0.14
CA ASP A 496 2.48 -24.34 -0.07
C ASP A 496 3.26 -25.54 -0.64
N VAL A 497 4.39 -25.30 -1.30
CA VAL A 497 5.28 -26.34 -1.82
C VAL A 497 6.26 -26.82 -0.75
N GLU A 498 6.30 -28.13 -0.49
CA GLU A 498 7.17 -28.73 0.52
C GLU A 498 8.66 -28.47 0.26
N LEU A 499 9.11 -28.64 -0.98
CA LEU A 499 10.51 -28.36 -1.36
C LEU A 499 10.96 -26.94 -1.01
N VAL A 500 10.06 -25.96 -1.10
CA VAL A 500 10.33 -24.57 -0.73
C VAL A 500 10.46 -24.44 0.80
N ARG A 501 9.54 -25.05 1.56
CA ARG A 501 9.61 -25.06 3.04
C ARG A 501 10.87 -25.74 3.54
N THR A 502 11.21 -26.92 3.04
CA THR A 502 12.42 -27.66 3.41
C THR A 502 13.68 -26.86 3.11
N ARG A 503 13.71 -26.11 2.00
CA ARG A 503 14.82 -25.19 1.69
C ARG A 503 14.91 -24.04 2.69
N ILE A 504 13.78 -23.45 3.07
CA ILE A 504 13.73 -22.30 3.98
C ILE A 504 14.11 -22.71 5.40
N LEU A 505 13.62 -23.86 5.85
CA LEU A 505 13.82 -24.39 7.21
C LEU A 505 15.10 -25.23 7.36
N GLY A 506 15.71 -25.64 6.26
CA GLY A 506 16.91 -26.46 6.26
C GLY A 506 18.13 -25.76 6.86
N ALA A 507 19.08 -26.57 7.34
CA ALA A 507 20.28 -26.12 8.06
C ALA A 507 21.34 -25.40 7.20
N GLY A 508 21.14 -25.29 5.88
CA GLY A 508 22.07 -24.60 5.00
C GLY A 508 22.10 -23.11 5.32
N ARG A 509 23.09 -22.68 6.10
CA ARG A 509 23.35 -21.25 6.33
C ARG A 509 23.63 -20.61 4.98
N GLY A 510 22.86 -19.56 4.66
CA GLY A 510 23.16 -18.72 3.50
C GLY A 510 24.52 -18.04 3.69
N LYS A 511 24.98 -17.30 2.69
CA LYS A 511 26.12 -16.40 2.90
C LYS A 511 25.70 -15.27 3.82
N ASP A 512 26.62 -14.81 4.66
CA ASP A 512 26.41 -13.58 5.43
C ASP A 512 26.13 -12.40 4.49
N LEU A 513 25.40 -11.40 5.02
CA LEU A 513 25.12 -10.18 4.28
C LEU A 513 26.35 -9.27 4.31
N HIS A 514 27.03 -9.17 3.17
CA HIS A 514 28.23 -8.35 3.02
C HIS A 514 27.89 -6.85 2.83
N LEU A 515 28.74 -5.97 3.38
CA LEU A 515 28.54 -4.52 3.34
C LEU A 515 28.55 -3.95 1.92
N ASP A 516 29.43 -4.44 1.04
CA ASP A 516 29.54 -4.01 -0.35
C ASP A 516 28.45 -4.61 -1.26
N ALA A 517 27.63 -5.52 -0.74
CA ALA A 517 26.57 -6.13 -1.52
C ALA A 517 25.36 -5.21 -1.66
N THR A 518 24.81 -5.18 -2.88
CA THR A 518 23.48 -4.64 -3.11
C THR A 518 22.45 -5.74 -2.86
N ILE A 519 21.53 -5.50 -1.93
CA ILE A 519 20.40 -6.41 -1.70
C ILE A 519 19.28 -6.01 -2.64
N TYR A 520 18.71 -6.97 -3.36
CA TYR A 520 17.54 -6.78 -4.19
C TYR A 520 16.38 -7.64 -3.71
N GLN A 521 15.18 -7.05 -3.69
CA GLN A 521 13.90 -7.76 -3.57
C GLN A 521 13.06 -7.41 -4.81
N GLY A 522 12.56 -8.42 -5.52
CA GLY A 522 11.92 -8.24 -6.83
C GLY A 522 12.85 -8.49 -8.01
N ALA A 523 12.25 -8.91 -9.13
CA ALA A 523 13.01 -9.26 -10.33
C ALA A 523 13.55 -7.99 -10.99
N ALA A 524 14.68 -8.12 -11.70
CA ALA A 524 15.16 -7.05 -12.55
C ALA A 524 14.06 -6.69 -13.56
N HIS A 525 13.74 -5.40 -13.65
CA HIS A 525 12.67 -4.87 -14.53
C HIS A 525 11.26 -5.37 -14.21
N ALA A 526 11.03 -5.89 -13.00
CA ALA A 526 9.67 -6.07 -12.50
C ALA A 526 8.97 -4.70 -12.32
N GLU A 527 7.64 -4.72 -12.24
CA GLU A 527 6.83 -3.55 -11.89
C GLU A 527 7.23 -2.92 -10.55
N LEU A 528 7.83 -3.71 -9.67
CA LEU A 528 8.26 -3.31 -8.35
C LEU A 528 9.59 -3.97 -8.00
N MET A 529 10.55 -3.15 -7.60
CA MET A 529 11.84 -3.63 -7.10
C MET A 529 12.29 -2.75 -5.94
N ILE A 530 12.91 -3.36 -4.94
CA ILE A 530 13.58 -2.65 -3.85
C ILE A 530 15.05 -3.01 -3.85
N SER A 531 15.91 -2.02 -3.63
CA SER A 531 17.34 -2.22 -3.47
C SER A 531 17.84 -1.63 -2.13
N VAL A 532 18.86 -2.22 -1.52
CA VAL A 532 19.60 -1.65 -0.40
C VAL A 532 21.09 -1.66 -0.76
N GLN A 533 21.74 -0.50 -0.65
CA GLN A 533 23.09 -0.28 -1.16
C GLN A 533 23.98 0.45 -0.16
N HIS A 534 25.28 0.11 -0.20
CA HIS A 534 26.34 0.93 0.35
C HIS A 534 26.87 1.86 -0.74
N LYS A 535 26.42 3.10 -0.74
CA LYS A 535 26.62 4.02 -1.87
C LYS A 535 27.92 4.82 -1.69
N ILE A 536 28.95 4.43 -2.45
CA ILE A 536 30.29 5.07 -2.48
C ILE A 536 30.66 5.74 -3.79
N ALA A 537 29.86 5.53 -4.84
CA ALA A 537 30.08 6.10 -6.15
C ALA A 537 28.74 6.30 -6.88
N ASP A 538 28.70 7.30 -7.76
CA ASP A 538 27.60 7.60 -8.66
C ASP A 538 28.00 7.45 -10.13
N ARG A 539 27.00 7.49 -11.03
CA ARG A 539 27.18 7.42 -12.49
C ARG A 539 28.07 6.26 -12.97
N ARG A 540 27.89 5.07 -12.38
CA ARG A 540 28.59 3.86 -12.81
C ARG A 540 28.13 3.48 -14.22
N ASN A 541 29.03 3.55 -15.20
CA ASN A 541 28.83 2.98 -16.52
C ASN A 541 29.76 1.77 -16.68
N PRO A 542 29.26 0.55 -16.47
CA PRO A 542 30.08 -0.66 -16.58
C PRO A 542 30.73 -0.82 -17.95
N ALA A 543 30.03 -0.46 -19.02
CA ALA A 543 30.53 -0.58 -20.39
C ALA A 543 31.70 0.36 -20.68
N ARG A 544 31.78 1.50 -19.99
CA ARG A 544 32.88 2.47 -20.12
C ARG A 544 33.86 2.44 -18.96
N GLN A 545 33.64 1.56 -17.98
CA GLN A 545 34.37 1.52 -16.70
C GLN A 545 34.48 2.89 -16.01
N THR A 546 33.52 3.79 -16.23
CA THR A 546 33.51 5.09 -15.57
C THR A 546 32.66 5.03 -14.31
N SER A 547 33.18 5.61 -13.23
CA SER A 547 32.42 5.83 -11.98
C SER A 547 32.88 7.13 -11.35
N MET A 548 31.92 7.90 -10.82
CA MET A 548 32.22 9.10 -10.05
C MET A 548 32.29 8.69 -8.59
N LYS A 549 33.49 8.60 -8.03
CA LYS A 549 33.67 8.31 -6.61
C LYS A 549 33.05 9.45 -5.79
N LEU A 550 32.26 9.10 -4.79
CA LEU A 550 31.63 10.08 -3.91
C LEU A 550 32.63 10.52 -2.83
N PRO A 551 32.73 11.82 -2.54
CA PRO A 551 33.46 12.31 -1.38
C PRO A 551 32.80 11.79 -0.09
N GLU A 552 33.57 11.67 1.00
CA GLU A 552 33.11 11.06 2.24
C GLU A 552 31.76 11.60 2.76
N PRO A 553 31.48 12.93 2.75
CA PRO A 553 30.20 13.48 3.20
C PRO A 553 28.98 13.05 2.36
N GLU A 554 29.21 12.60 1.13
CA GLU A 554 28.16 12.14 0.21
C GLU A 554 27.97 10.62 0.24
N ARG A 555 28.86 9.89 0.90
CA ARG A 555 28.73 8.44 1.08
C ARG A 555 27.63 8.12 2.07
N ARG A 556 26.84 7.10 1.74
CA ARG A 556 25.55 6.87 2.41
C ARG A 556 25.13 5.41 2.35
N GLY A 557 24.24 5.03 3.26
CA GLY A 557 23.38 3.86 3.08
C GLY A 557 22.14 4.28 2.30
N ARG A 558 21.77 3.53 1.27
CA ARG A 558 20.65 3.86 0.39
C ARG A 558 19.63 2.73 0.34
N VAL A 559 18.35 3.08 0.38
CA VAL A 559 17.25 2.17 0.04
C VAL A 559 16.47 2.75 -1.13
N GLU A 560 16.35 2.01 -2.22
CA GLU A 560 15.64 2.44 -3.43
C GLU A 560 14.35 1.64 -3.61
N LEU A 561 13.30 2.31 -4.07
CA LEU A 561 12.04 1.71 -4.51
C LEU A 561 11.82 2.10 -5.97
N THR A 562 11.95 1.13 -6.87
CA THR A 562 11.61 1.29 -8.28
C THR A 562 10.17 0.85 -8.52
N ILE A 563 9.35 1.73 -9.09
CA ILE A 563 8.02 1.41 -9.59
C ILE A 563 8.03 1.59 -11.10
N LEU A 564 7.66 0.54 -11.83
CA LEU A 564 7.71 0.46 -13.28
C LEU A 564 6.31 0.11 -13.84
N GLY A 565 5.94 0.77 -14.94
CA GLY A 565 4.66 0.56 -15.63
C GLY A 565 3.60 1.60 -15.25
N GLU A 566 2.88 2.10 -16.26
CA GLU A 566 1.80 3.08 -16.07
C GLU A 566 0.66 2.56 -15.19
N GLU A 567 0.31 1.26 -15.29
CA GLU A 567 -0.72 0.65 -14.46
C GLU A 567 -0.30 0.60 -12.99
N LYS A 568 0.94 0.20 -12.72
CA LYS A 568 1.47 0.12 -11.37
C LYS A 568 1.56 1.51 -10.73
N LEU A 569 2.07 2.50 -11.46
CA LEU A 569 2.11 3.90 -11.02
C LEU A 569 0.71 4.45 -10.74
N ARG A 570 -0.27 4.14 -11.60
CA ARG A 570 -1.67 4.54 -11.40
C ARG A 570 -2.27 3.96 -10.12
N ALA A 571 -1.90 2.74 -9.74
CA ALA A 571 -2.32 2.14 -8.47
C ALA A 571 -1.82 2.94 -7.24
N TYR A 572 -0.78 3.76 -7.40
CA TYR A 572 -0.28 4.71 -6.40
C TYR A 572 -0.75 6.15 -6.62
N GLY A 573 -1.68 6.37 -7.55
CA GLY A 573 -2.21 7.69 -7.88
C GLY A 573 -1.29 8.54 -8.76
N ILE A 574 -0.33 7.93 -9.45
CA ILE A 574 0.50 8.60 -10.46
C ILE A 574 0.03 8.17 -11.85
N THR A 575 -0.56 9.09 -12.60
CA THR A 575 -0.88 8.90 -14.02
C THR A 575 -0.02 9.77 -14.92
N GLY A 576 0.23 11.02 -14.50
CA GLY A 576 1.08 11.95 -15.23
C GLY A 576 1.99 12.75 -14.31
N VAL A 577 2.81 13.60 -14.92
CA VAL A 577 3.78 14.43 -14.20
C VAL A 577 3.11 15.34 -13.16
N ASN A 578 1.89 15.82 -13.43
CA ASN A 578 1.12 16.69 -12.53
C ASN A 578 0.68 16.01 -11.23
N ASP A 579 0.63 14.68 -11.19
CA ASP A 579 0.27 13.95 -9.97
C ASP A 579 1.40 13.96 -8.94
N LEU A 580 2.65 14.20 -9.36
CA LEU A 580 3.79 14.34 -8.45
C LEU A 580 3.57 15.49 -7.45
N GLY A 581 2.82 16.54 -7.83
CA GLY A 581 2.50 17.63 -6.93
C GLY A 581 1.40 17.36 -5.91
N LYS A 582 0.69 16.23 -6.06
CA LYS A 582 -0.47 15.83 -5.24
C LYS A 582 -0.24 14.52 -4.48
N ILE A 583 0.84 13.80 -4.82
CA ILE A 583 1.09 12.47 -4.30
C ILE A 583 1.41 12.47 -2.80
N ASP A 584 0.92 11.43 -2.13
CA ASP A 584 1.30 11.09 -0.77
C ASP A 584 2.44 10.07 -0.80
N PHE A 585 3.68 10.56 -0.83
CA PHE A 585 4.89 9.72 -0.81
C PHE A 585 4.93 8.84 0.46
N ARG A 586 4.35 9.30 1.56
CA ARG A 586 4.28 8.51 2.81
C ARG A 586 3.35 7.31 2.67
N ASN A 587 2.32 7.39 1.84
CA ASN A 587 1.46 6.24 1.55
C ASN A 587 2.20 5.13 0.79
N MET A 588 3.15 5.47 -0.10
CA MET A 588 4.00 4.48 -0.79
C MET A 588 4.87 3.68 0.19
N ARG A 589 5.30 4.31 1.29
CA ARG A 589 6.10 3.65 2.33
C ARG A 589 5.43 2.41 2.92
N ARG A 590 4.12 2.46 3.17
CA ARG A 590 3.41 1.53 4.07
C ARG A 590 3.62 0.05 3.75
N ASN A 591 3.84 -0.30 2.48
CA ASN A 591 4.02 -1.69 2.07
C ASN A 591 5.38 -1.98 1.39
N MET A 592 6.22 -0.97 1.19
CA MET A 592 7.39 -1.06 0.30
C MET A 592 8.70 -0.57 0.94
N LEU A 593 8.66 0.59 1.60
CA LEU A 593 9.82 1.18 2.27
C LEU A 593 9.66 1.07 3.79
N HIS A 594 9.42 -0.15 4.26
CA HIS A 594 9.11 -0.41 5.66
C HIS A 594 10.29 -1.09 6.35
N PHE A 595 10.57 -0.70 7.60
CA PHE A 595 11.58 -1.32 8.44
C PHE A 595 10.93 -2.13 9.56
N ARG A 596 11.42 -3.34 9.82
CA ARG A 596 10.83 -4.26 10.79
C ARG A 596 11.90 -4.78 11.75
N LEU A 597 11.50 -5.07 12.98
CA LEU A 597 12.32 -5.81 13.94
C LEU A 597 11.80 -7.26 14.02
N PRO A 598 12.69 -8.25 14.10
CA PRO A 598 12.29 -9.63 14.30
C PRO A 598 11.83 -9.86 15.74
N ILE A 599 10.82 -10.72 15.89
CA ILE A 599 10.36 -11.25 17.17
C ILE A 599 10.48 -12.77 17.18
N CYS A 600 10.83 -13.32 18.34
CA CYS A 600 10.90 -14.76 18.57
C CYS A 600 10.25 -15.11 19.91
N GLN A 601 10.05 -16.40 20.17
CA GLN A 601 9.62 -16.86 21.48
C GLN A 601 10.76 -16.74 22.50
N HIS A 602 10.42 -16.69 23.79
CA HIS A 602 11.39 -16.66 24.88
C HIS A 602 11.98 -18.06 25.15
N ASP A 603 12.62 -18.64 24.13
CA ASP A 603 13.37 -19.87 24.21
C ASP A 603 14.69 -19.75 23.42
N ALA A 604 15.73 -20.44 23.90
CA ALA A 604 17.07 -20.30 23.35
C ALA A 604 17.18 -20.76 21.88
N ALA A 605 16.41 -21.79 21.49
CA ALA A 605 16.44 -22.32 20.13
C ALA A 605 15.79 -21.36 19.14
N ALA A 606 14.64 -20.77 19.47
CA ALA A 606 13.99 -19.76 18.64
C ALA A 606 14.83 -18.49 18.52
N LEU A 607 15.51 -18.08 19.61
CA LEU A 607 16.44 -16.96 19.58
C LEU A 607 17.62 -17.25 18.64
N GLU A 608 18.26 -18.42 18.74
CA GLU A 608 19.41 -18.78 17.91
C GLU A 608 19.04 -18.95 16.43
N ASP A 609 17.88 -19.54 16.14
CA ASP A 609 17.37 -19.59 14.77
C ASP A 609 17.11 -18.17 14.24
N THR A 610 16.45 -17.31 15.03
CA THR A 610 16.17 -15.93 14.62
C THR A 610 17.47 -15.16 14.36
N LYS A 611 18.50 -15.33 15.19
CA LYS A 611 19.85 -14.78 14.96
C LYS A 611 20.44 -15.29 13.65
N THR A 612 20.41 -16.60 13.42
CA THR A 612 20.95 -17.23 12.20
C THR A 612 20.25 -16.71 10.94
N GLN A 613 18.92 -16.59 10.95
CA GLN A 613 18.16 -16.02 9.84
C GLN A 613 18.48 -14.53 9.65
N LEU A 614 18.54 -13.76 10.73
CA LEU A 614 18.82 -12.33 10.69
C LEU A 614 20.23 -12.04 10.14
N GLN A 615 21.23 -12.83 10.52
CA GLN A 615 22.62 -12.66 10.09
C GLN A 615 22.80 -12.78 8.57
N SER A 616 22.18 -13.81 7.97
CA SER A 616 22.42 -14.21 6.57
C SER A 616 21.30 -13.79 5.61
N ARG A 617 20.09 -13.49 6.12
CA ARG A 617 18.88 -13.28 5.30
C ARG A 617 18.02 -12.12 5.77
N GLY A 618 18.38 -11.46 6.87
CA GLY A 618 17.60 -10.38 7.45
C GLY A 618 16.19 -10.79 7.89
N VAL A 619 15.32 -9.80 8.04
CA VAL A 619 13.89 -9.98 8.37
C VAL A 619 13.11 -10.72 7.29
N TYR A 620 13.61 -10.76 6.05
CA TYR A 620 13.05 -11.59 4.98
C TYR A 620 13.13 -13.07 5.33
N GLY A 621 14.30 -13.54 5.79
CA GLY A 621 14.48 -14.92 6.24
C GLY A 621 13.66 -15.25 7.47
N VAL A 622 13.63 -14.34 8.45
CA VAL A 622 12.86 -14.51 9.71
C VAL A 622 11.35 -14.66 9.44
N ASP A 623 10.77 -13.84 8.55
CA ASP A 623 9.35 -13.95 8.19
C ASP A 623 9.03 -15.28 7.50
N LEU A 624 9.83 -15.64 6.49
CA LEU A 624 9.59 -16.86 5.71
C LEU A 624 9.75 -18.12 6.54
N ALA A 625 10.77 -18.19 7.41
CA ALA A 625 10.96 -19.32 8.32
C ALA A 625 9.77 -19.47 9.29
N ALA A 626 9.32 -18.36 9.89
CA ALA A 626 8.16 -18.40 10.78
C ALA A 626 6.87 -18.84 10.05
N ARG A 627 6.65 -18.36 8.82
CA ARG A 627 5.49 -18.75 8.01
C ARG A 627 5.54 -20.21 7.57
N ALA A 628 6.72 -20.71 7.20
CA ALA A 628 6.93 -22.11 6.83
C ALA A 628 6.63 -23.04 8.03
N ARG A 629 7.17 -22.74 9.22
CA ARG A 629 6.87 -23.49 10.46
C ARG A 629 5.38 -23.46 10.80
N ALA A 630 4.74 -22.31 10.64
CA ALA A 630 3.30 -22.18 10.89
C ALA A 630 2.46 -23.04 9.93
N ILE A 631 2.96 -23.36 8.73
CA ILE A 631 2.31 -24.30 7.80
C ILE A 631 2.58 -25.75 8.24
N GLU A 632 3.81 -26.11 8.59
CA GLU A 632 4.15 -27.47 9.05
C GLU A 632 3.42 -27.86 10.33
N ALA A 633 3.36 -26.95 11.31
CA ALA A 633 2.61 -27.15 12.55
C ALA A 633 1.11 -27.40 12.32
N ARG A 634 0.55 -26.87 11.21
CA ARG A 634 -0.84 -27.14 10.82
C ARG A 634 -0.97 -28.45 10.05
N GLY A 635 0.01 -28.80 9.21
CA GLY A 635 0.01 -30.04 8.43
C GLY A 635 0.03 -31.30 9.31
N GLY A 636 0.68 -31.25 10.47
CA GLY A 636 0.64 -32.32 11.48
C GLY A 636 -0.73 -32.49 12.17
N SER A 637 -1.63 -31.52 12.04
CA SER A 637 -3.00 -31.61 12.55
C SER A 637 -3.96 -32.05 11.45
N ARG A 638 -4.83 -33.03 11.75
CA ARG A 638 -5.80 -33.70 10.86
C ARG A 638 -6.32 -32.78 9.72
N PRO A 639 -6.36 -33.25 8.45
CA PRO A 639 -6.61 -32.39 7.29
C PRO A 639 -7.90 -31.57 7.47
N PRO A 640 -7.80 -30.23 7.43
CA PRO A 640 -8.95 -29.36 7.65
C PRO A 640 -9.96 -29.50 6.50
N ARG A 641 -11.25 -29.55 6.83
CA ARG A 641 -12.36 -29.59 5.86
C ARG A 641 -12.45 -28.34 4.96
N GLN A 642 -11.61 -27.33 5.15
CA GLN A 642 -11.62 -26.08 4.40
C GLN A 642 -10.20 -25.68 3.98
N PRO A 643 -10.05 -25.03 2.81
CA PRO A 643 -8.76 -24.52 2.37
C PRO A 643 -8.19 -23.55 3.41
N LEU A 644 -7.00 -23.87 3.90
CA LEU A 644 -6.32 -23.10 4.94
C LEU A 644 -6.00 -21.70 4.42
N LYS A 645 -6.32 -20.68 5.21
CA LYS A 645 -5.83 -19.33 4.93
C LYS A 645 -4.30 -19.34 5.03
N ALA A 646 -3.64 -18.82 4.00
CA ALA A 646 -2.21 -18.61 3.99
C ALA A 646 -1.76 -17.89 5.28
N PRO A 647 -0.62 -18.27 5.86
CA PRO A 647 -0.11 -17.59 7.04
C PRO A 647 0.08 -16.11 6.72
N ARG A 648 -0.27 -15.26 7.70
CA ARG A 648 -0.16 -13.82 7.59
C ARG A 648 1.31 -13.43 7.44
N GLU A 649 1.60 -12.52 6.50
CA GLU A 649 2.92 -11.92 6.36
C GLU A 649 3.29 -11.05 7.58
N GLY A 650 4.58 -11.02 7.92
CA GLY A 650 5.10 -10.33 9.10
C GLY A 650 4.69 -11.00 10.42
N LEU A 651 4.50 -12.32 10.43
CA LEU A 651 4.03 -13.05 11.61
C LEU A 651 4.99 -12.86 12.80
N SER A 652 6.28 -13.01 12.52
CA SER A 652 7.42 -12.87 13.43
C SER A 652 8.08 -11.49 13.35
N LEU A 653 7.34 -10.45 12.93
CA LEU A 653 7.87 -9.09 12.80
C LEU A 653 7.01 -8.04 13.53
N VAL A 654 7.67 -6.97 13.98
CA VAL A 654 7.07 -5.72 14.50
C VAL A 654 7.67 -4.51 13.79
N ASP A 655 7.02 -3.35 13.89
CA ASP A 655 7.49 -2.12 13.25
C ASP A 655 8.75 -1.61 13.97
N TRP A 656 9.80 -1.27 13.21
CA TRP A 656 10.91 -0.47 13.76
C TRP A 656 10.50 1.00 13.74
N THR A 657 9.82 1.46 14.78
CA THR A 657 9.21 2.81 14.81
C THR A 657 10.22 3.91 14.50
N GLU A 658 11.41 3.87 15.08
CA GLU A 658 12.43 4.91 14.87
C GLU A 658 12.86 5.04 13.40
N ALA A 659 13.22 3.92 12.75
CA ALA A 659 13.63 3.91 11.33
C ALA A 659 12.47 4.33 10.41
N ASN A 660 11.27 3.83 10.68
CA ASN A 660 10.08 4.17 9.91
C ASN A 660 9.72 5.66 10.06
N ASP A 661 9.89 6.26 11.23
CA ASP A 661 9.67 7.68 11.45
C ASP A 661 10.70 8.53 10.72
N ALA A 662 11.99 8.15 10.76
CA ALA A 662 13.05 8.84 10.02
C ALA A 662 12.77 8.84 8.51
N ALA A 663 12.40 7.68 7.96
CA ALA A 663 11.97 7.55 6.56
C ALA A 663 10.70 8.37 6.27
N GLY A 664 9.72 8.35 7.17
CA GLY A 664 8.47 9.10 7.04
C GLY A 664 8.71 10.61 6.97
N GLN A 665 9.55 11.15 7.85
CA GLN A 665 9.93 12.57 7.84
C GLN A 665 10.69 12.97 6.57
N ALA A 666 11.55 12.08 6.06
CA ALA A 666 12.25 12.29 4.80
C ALA A 666 11.26 12.36 3.62
N LEU A 667 10.31 11.43 3.55
CA LEU A 667 9.26 11.43 2.52
C LEU A 667 8.32 12.64 2.65
N ASP A 668 8.01 13.10 3.86
CA ASP A 668 7.22 14.31 4.09
C ASP A 668 7.97 15.56 3.60
N ARG A 669 9.32 15.59 3.68
CA ARG A 669 10.15 16.64 3.08
C ARG A 669 10.10 16.59 1.55
N LEU A 670 10.27 15.41 0.95
CA LEU A 670 10.13 15.23 -0.49
C LEU A 670 8.75 15.68 -0.98
N GLN A 671 7.69 15.30 -0.28
CA GLN A 671 6.33 15.73 -0.59
C GLN A 671 6.17 17.25 -0.57
N ARG A 672 6.80 17.94 0.38
CA ARG A 672 6.79 19.41 0.44
C ARG A 672 7.54 20.04 -0.74
N GLN A 673 8.65 19.46 -1.18
CA GLN A 673 9.38 19.94 -2.35
C GLN A 673 8.53 19.83 -3.62
N TRP A 674 7.85 18.70 -3.82
CA TRP A 674 7.01 18.50 -4.99
C TRP A 674 5.65 19.17 -4.89
N ARG A 675 5.19 19.57 -3.70
CA ARG A 675 3.85 20.13 -3.48
C ARG A 675 3.56 21.29 -4.42
N GLY A 676 2.44 21.20 -5.14
CA GLY A 676 2.02 22.25 -6.06
C GLY A 676 2.73 22.22 -7.41
N PHE A 677 3.68 21.28 -7.62
CA PHE A 677 4.20 21.00 -8.94
C PHE A 677 3.04 20.74 -9.89
N SER A 678 3.05 21.49 -10.97
CA SER A 678 2.15 21.38 -12.10
C SER A 678 2.87 21.92 -13.33
N TRP A 679 2.51 21.34 -14.45
CA TRP A 679 2.97 21.65 -15.79
C TRP A 679 1.75 21.57 -16.71
N ARG A 680 1.35 22.74 -17.22
CA ARG A 680 0.20 23.02 -18.08
C ARG A 680 -1.16 22.52 -17.60
#